data_AF-A0A9E3HXI8-F1
#
_entry.id   AF-A0A9E3HXI8-F1
#
_cell.length_a   1.000
_cell.length_b   1.000
_cell.length_c   1.000
_cell.angle_alpha   90.00
_cell.angle_beta   90.00
_cell.angle_gamma   90.00
#
_symmetry.space_group_name_H-M   'P 1'
#
loop_
_entity.id
_entity.type
_entity.pdbx_description
1 polymer ?
#
loop_
_entity_poly.entity_id
_entity_poly.type
_entity_poly.pdbx_seq_one_letter_code
_entity_poly.pdbx_strand_id
1 'polypeptide(L)'
;MVSSRTVHLMLILALGVISLPQSAAAQIPAATDMITNGDVNLDGMFDIFDIMRLERTVALGLGAKDEELSAGDVDGNGRLDKFDLLVLNEALSRANEGQSMFDAVKSAIEGDLSKATDNVETYLDLSRFFSKENMLQRSRSVLESILEALETDHPLYNQIVGALNSVRQSQMREIEAAEDFLNQDPYEAAGNMAGKTSLRRSVVQLKGKLSKLMNDQQFSAHYNSKRVKSQLGDLMDDMLRKVGNDQMVDAGAFDQLNTQIRGILENPENLVKQLTAQQRNRIKNLVDTSTIAMRQEAVRLNQDFIKSPGTAASGGTSLAGMGETTLNRNVNRLERNLRTENMSAQGRAPANAPLLQPDTISLVTPQYVLSWDVSNILGAKNAALEIGKANAKFSNPRGTSPDKKATLFYTPSLGTVKGERRGNALELEGVGTYYYRVAALNTRGELISRFSDATPLAVVHNNLNIAATRPDVDQKTASPQNPDYSFHWDVSNVVGARDAAVEITKPDASFGNPNGRARDRLNAFFFNPSLGRISGTYNSSINGLAGPGRYLFRVIAVSANSDFMGQWSDPETLFVTDGEGSMPYPEPGPDGGTPELTEVPQSPEIESSDDGFSVKWDVGTIDNASGVNFELARLSSEDGGGEVEEVIISEALDSTSGRLEVDSGLLDQPGRYQARVAAVDSAGNLLSSWSEPSILNVERQGNSARDTLTSSSQSQETQSAQTSVPAGDESASAAASKPAQNGQQAAPSGKGLEVSSNNTPLYEQNNPSSHEIASLQKGEKLILVVTNGLWHNVYYPMGGKYGWVLSFNVIASD
;
A
#
# COMPACT_ATOMS: atom_id res chain seq x y z
N MET A 1 -18.65 24.92 82.92
CA MET A 1 -18.78 23.60 82.27
C MET A 1 -18.04 23.66 80.94
N VAL A 2 -16.89 22.98 80.87
CA VAL A 2 -16.31 22.15 79.76
C VAL A 2 -16.67 22.59 78.32
N SER A 3 -15.81 22.77 77.30
CA SER A 3 -14.36 22.58 77.01
C SER A 3 -14.17 23.04 75.54
N SER A 4 -13.15 23.86 75.16
CA SER A 4 -11.84 23.46 74.57
C SER A 4 -11.98 22.69 73.22
N ARG A 5 -11.35 22.99 72.07
CA ARG A 5 -10.08 23.66 71.68
C ARG A 5 -10.19 24.14 70.20
N THR A 6 -9.63 25.26 69.67
CA THR A 6 -8.20 25.71 69.55
C THR A 6 -7.47 24.82 68.50
N VAL A 7 -6.75 25.24 67.43
CA VAL A 7 -6.19 26.55 67.00
C VAL A 7 -5.31 26.39 65.71
N HIS A 8 -5.19 27.47 64.92
CA HIS A 8 -4.06 27.92 64.06
C HIS A 8 -3.69 27.09 62.80
N LEU A 9 -3.14 27.65 61.71
CA LEU A 9 -2.14 28.72 61.61
C LEU A 9 -2.11 29.33 60.17
N MET A 10 -1.91 30.65 60.09
CA MET A 10 -1.34 31.39 58.94
C MET A 10 0.10 30.91 58.63
N LEU A 11 0.65 31.27 57.45
CA LEU A 11 1.93 32.01 57.29
C LEU A 11 2.78 31.55 56.07
N ILE A 12 2.94 32.48 55.12
CA ILE A 12 4.12 32.81 54.26
C ILE A 12 4.74 31.72 53.35
N LEU A 13 4.76 31.97 52.03
CA LEU A 13 6.01 32.06 51.27
C LEU A 13 5.82 32.78 49.92
N ALA A 14 6.61 33.85 49.77
CA ALA A 14 6.90 34.53 48.53
C ALA A 14 8.16 33.92 47.88
N LEU A 15 8.33 34.20 46.59
CA LEU A 15 9.53 34.07 45.75
C LEU A 15 9.81 32.70 45.11
N GLY A 16 9.88 32.72 43.77
CA GLY A 16 10.38 31.63 42.96
C GLY A 16 9.87 31.66 41.52
N VAL A 17 10.13 32.75 40.78
CA VAL A 17 10.06 32.71 39.30
C VAL A 17 11.18 31.79 38.85
N ILE A 18 10.86 30.52 38.61
CA ILE A 18 11.74 29.60 37.88
C ILE A 18 11.43 29.82 36.40
N SER A 19 12.35 30.49 35.73
CA SER A 19 12.43 30.51 34.27
C SER A 19 12.69 29.08 33.81
N LEU A 20 11.66 28.40 33.31
CA LEU A 20 11.85 27.16 32.55
C LEU A 20 12.68 27.51 31.30
N PRO A 21 13.72 26.73 30.97
CA PRO A 21 14.38 26.88 29.68
C PRO A 21 13.35 26.58 28.58
N GLN A 22 13.15 27.55 27.69
CA GLN A 22 12.50 27.32 26.41
C GLN A 22 13.39 26.35 25.61
N SER A 23 13.15 25.05 25.73
CA SER A 23 13.51 24.12 24.67
C SER A 23 12.61 24.46 23.48
N ALA A 24 13.22 25.03 22.44
CA ALA A 24 12.60 25.16 21.14
C ALA A 24 12.35 23.74 20.59
N ALA A 25 11.18 23.19 20.89
CA ALA A 25 10.68 22.02 20.18
C ALA A 25 10.46 22.39 18.71
N ALA A 26 10.86 21.50 17.81
CA ALA A 26 10.80 21.70 16.38
C ALA A 26 9.36 22.02 15.93
N GLN A 27 9.20 23.19 15.31
CA GLN A 27 7.93 23.68 14.79
C GLN A 27 7.77 23.24 13.34
N ILE A 28 6.68 22.54 13.03
CA ILE A 28 6.28 22.20 11.65
C ILE A 28 5.06 23.07 11.30
N PRO A 29 5.18 24.11 10.45
CA PRO A 29 4.02 24.89 10.02
C PRO A 29 3.25 24.13 8.93
N ALA A 30 1.99 23.81 9.19
CA ALA A 30 1.04 23.31 8.21
C ALA A 30 0.24 24.46 7.54
N ALA A 31 -0.21 24.23 6.31
CA ALA A 31 -0.95 25.21 5.51
C ALA A 31 -2.37 25.46 6.07
N THR A 32 -2.76 26.74 6.14
CA THR A 32 -3.88 27.33 6.91
C THR A 32 -5.33 26.96 6.52
N ASP A 33 -5.58 25.84 5.83
CA ASP A 33 -6.94 25.49 5.35
C ASP A 33 -7.31 23.98 5.53
N MET A 34 -6.51 23.19 6.25
CA MET A 34 -6.86 21.80 6.59
C MET A 34 -7.19 21.70 8.08
N ILE A 35 -8.41 21.25 8.39
CA ILE A 35 -8.76 20.78 9.74
C ILE A 35 -7.90 19.54 9.98
N THR A 36 -6.92 19.67 10.86
CA THR A 36 -6.04 18.56 11.24
C THR A 36 -6.78 17.72 12.28
N ASN A 37 -6.83 16.39 12.13
CA ASN A 37 -7.43 15.52 13.16
C ASN A 37 -6.70 15.78 14.49
N GLY A 38 -7.44 16.05 15.56
CA GLY A 38 -6.90 16.46 16.86
C GLY A 38 -6.83 17.97 17.11
N ASP A 39 -6.86 18.83 16.08
CA ASP A 39 -6.85 20.30 16.21
C ASP A 39 -8.24 20.81 16.63
N VAL A 40 -8.60 20.56 17.89
CA VAL A 40 -9.90 20.90 18.48
C VAL A 40 -10.08 22.42 18.59
N ASN A 41 -9.00 23.20 18.58
CA ASN A 41 -9.04 24.65 18.71
C ASN A 41 -9.04 25.39 17.35
N LEU A 42 -8.76 24.68 16.25
CA LEU A 42 -8.77 25.11 14.85
C LEU A 42 -7.69 26.15 14.52
N ASP A 43 -6.53 26.09 15.17
CA ASP A 43 -5.40 26.99 14.88
C ASP A 43 -4.44 26.44 13.81
N GLY A 44 -4.73 25.25 13.29
CA GLY A 44 -3.94 24.56 12.28
C GLY A 44 -2.80 23.71 12.86
N MET A 45 -2.69 23.62 14.19
CA MET A 45 -1.71 22.80 14.89
C MET A 45 -2.43 21.86 15.85
N PHE A 46 -1.85 20.67 16.07
CA PHE A 46 -2.29 19.80 17.16
C PHE A 46 -1.25 19.91 18.28
N ASP A 47 -1.63 20.51 19.39
CA ASP A 47 -0.76 20.70 20.53
C ASP A 47 -1.52 20.61 21.87
N ILE A 48 -0.84 21.02 22.95
CA ILE A 48 -1.41 20.96 24.30
C ILE A 48 -2.65 21.86 24.46
N PHE A 49 -2.79 22.92 23.65
CA PHE A 49 -3.95 23.81 23.68
C PHE A 49 -5.20 23.11 23.17
N ASP A 50 -5.09 22.16 22.23
CA ASP A 50 -6.20 21.32 21.80
C ASP A 50 -6.65 20.35 22.88
N ILE A 51 -5.70 19.74 23.59
CA ILE A 51 -6.00 18.87 24.73
C ILE A 51 -6.71 19.65 25.83
N MET A 52 -6.24 20.86 26.16
CA MET A 52 -6.93 21.72 27.13
C MET A 52 -8.32 22.16 26.65
N ARG A 53 -8.50 22.41 25.34
CA ARG A 53 -9.79 22.75 24.75
C ARG A 53 -10.76 21.58 24.87
N LEU A 54 -10.31 20.38 24.51
CA LEU A 54 -11.06 19.14 24.59
C LEU A 54 -11.42 18.78 26.04
N GLU A 55 -10.44 18.83 26.95
CA GLU A 55 -10.65 18.57 28.38
C GLU A 55 -11.70 19.51 28.97
N ARG A 56 -11.64 20.80 28.63
CA ARG A 56 -12.66 21.78 29.06
C ARG A 56 -14.03 21.44 28.50
N THR A 57 -14.13 21.06 27.23
CA THR A 57 -15.39 20.70 26.57
C THR A 57 -16.01 19.47 27.22
N VAL A 58 -15.20 18.42 27.45
CA VAL A 58 -15.61 17.16 28.10
C VAL A 58 -15.98 17.37 29.57
N ALA A 59 -15.15 18.08 30.34
CA ALA A 59 -15.34 18.25 31.78
C ALA A 59 -16.52 19.18 32.12
N LEU A 60 -16.76 20.22 31.32
CA LEU A 60 -17.84 21.19 31.54
C LEU A 60 -19.10 20.88 30.73
N GLY A 61 -19.08 19.85 29.88
CA GLY A 61 -20.19 19.51 28.99
C GLY A 61 -20.56 20.65 28.04
N LEU A 62 -19.56 21.37 27.52
CA LEU A 62 -19.79 22.46 26.58
C LEU A 62 -20.15 21.87 25.20
N GLY A 63 -21.05 22.53 24.48
CA GLY A 63 -21.28 22.19 23.08
C GLY A 63 -20.05 22.57 22.25
N ALA A 64 -19.47 21.60 21.55
CA ALA A 64 -18.47 21.83 20.52
C ALA A 64 -19.14 22.34 19.23
N LYS A 65 -18.45 23.16 18.46
CA LYS A 65 -18.89 23.49 17.09
C LYS A 65 -18.70 22.29 16.17
N ASP A 66 -19.42 22.24 15.04
CA ASP A 66 -19.32 21.14 14.08
C ASP A 66 -17.88 20.91 13.59
N GLU A 67 -17.09 21.98 13.46
CA GLU A 67 -15.67 21.87 13.06
C GLU A 67 -14.78 21.32 14.19
N GLU A 68 -15.01 21.75 15.44
CA GLU A 68 -14.29 21.24 16.63
C GLU A 68 -14.64 19.77 16.88
N LEU A 69 -15.90 19.41 16.66
CA LEU A 69 -16.42 18.05 16.78
C LEU A 69 -15.83 17.17 15.68
N SER A 70 -15.80 17.64 14.42
CA SER A 70 -15.15 16.90 13.34
C SER A 70 -13.63 16.72 13.52
N ALA A 71 -12.97 17.64 14.23
CA ALA A 71 -11.54 17.58 14.50
C ALA A 71 -11.21 16.67 15.70
N GLY A 72 -12.01 16.73 16.76
CA GLY A 72 -11.75 16.02 18.02
C GLY A 72 -12.42 14.65 18.17
N ASP A 73 -13.46 14.34 17.39
CA ASP A 73 -14.21 13.06 17.44
C ASP A 73 -13.43 11.97 16.69
N VAL A 74 -12.52 11.31 17.41
CA VAL A 74 -11.58 10.34 16.82
C VAL A 74 -12.21 8.98 16.60
N ASP A 75 -13.27 8.63 17.35
CA ASP A 75 -14.01 7.38 17.19
C ASP A 75 -15.21 7.48 16.21
N GLY A 76 -15.60 8.71 15.86
CA GLY A 76 -16.67 9.01 14.91
C GLY A 76 -18.08 8.82 15.49
N ASN A 77 -18.23 8.84 16.81
CA ASN A 77 -19.51 8.65 17.49
C ASN A 77 -20.41 9.90 17.47
N GLY A 78 -19.90 11.01 16.97
CA GLY A 78 -20.59 12.29 16.84
C GLY A 78 -20.59 13.13 18.11
N ARG A 79 -19.68 12.88 19.06
CA ARG A 79 -19.52 13.61 20.33
C ARG A 79 -18.04 13.75 20.66
N LEU A 80 -17.72 14.72 21.53
CA LEU A 80 -16.42 14.81 22.19
C LEU A 80 -16.57 14.31 23.63
N ASP A 81 -15.95 13.19 23.96
CA ASP A 81 -16.04 12.57 25.27
C ASP A 81 -14.66 12.19 25.85
N LYS A 82 -14.69 11.40 26.93
CA LYS A 82 -13.46 11.03 27.66
C LYS A 82 -12.55 10.10 26.84
N PHE A 83 -13.13 9.33 25.92
CA PHE A 83 -12.37 8.46 25.04
C PHE A 83 -11.55 9.28 24.05
N ASP A 84 -12.16 10.28 23.41
CA ASP A 84 -11.45 11.20 22.51
C ASP A 84 -10.28 11.89 23.21
N LEU A 85 -10.53 12.36 24.45
CA LEU A 85 -9.51 12.99 25.27
C LEU A 85 -8.35 12.04 25.59
N LEU A 86 -8.64 10.78 25.89
CA LEU A 86 -7.62 9.77 26.20
C LEU A 86 -6.73 9.52 24.97
N VAL A 87 -7.36 9.27 23.81
CA VAL A 87 -6.66 8.93 22.56
C VAL A 87 -5.81 10.10 22.09
N LEU A 88 -6.35 11.32 22.09
CA LEU A 88 -5.60 12.51 21.65
C LEU A 88 -4.47 12.87 22.62
N ASN A 89 -4.66 12.72 23.93
CA ASN A 89 -3.59 13.00 24.90
C ASN A 89 -2.41 12.01 24.75
N GLU A 90 -2.70 10.73 24.53
CA GLU A 90 -1.69 9.71 24.24
C GLU A 90 -0.98 9.98 22.90
N ALA A 91 -1.75 10.36 21.87
CA ALA A 91 -1.19 10.73 20.57
C ALA A 91 -0.25 11.95 20.65
N LEU A 92 -0.58 12.95 21.47
CA LEU A 92 0.29 14.11 21.69
C LEU A 92 1.60 13.71 22.39
N SER A 93 1.54 12.80 23.37
CA SER A 93 2.74 12.29 24.04
C SER A 93 3.69 11.61 23.06
N ARG A 94 3.17 10.76 22.18
CA ARG A 94 3.96 10.01 21.19
C ARG A 94 4.44 10.87 20.03
N ALA A 95 3.67 11.87 19.62
CA ALA A 95 4.10 12.85 18.62
C ALA A 95 5.33 13.66 19.11
N ASN A 96 5.39 13.98 20.41
CA ASN A 96 6.55 14.63 21.02
C ASN A 96 7.81 13.74 21.03
N GLU A 97 7.66 12.42 20.87
CA GLU A 97 8.75 11.45 20.71
C GLU A 97 9.19 11.30 19.24
N GLY A 98 8.65 12.12 18.33
CA GLY A 98 9.02 12.15 16.91
C GLY A 98 8.18 11.24 15.99
N GLN A 99 7.09 10.66 16.49
CA GLN A 99 6.15 9.90 15.65
C GLN A 99 5.24 10.83 14.85
N SER A 100 4.84 10.42 13.64
CA SER A 100 3.81 11.16 12.89
C SER A 100 2.47 11.08 13.65
N MET A 101 1.63 12.11 13.58
CA MET A 101 0.35 12.13 14.31
C MET A 101 -0.55 10.93 13.98
N PHE A 102 -0.53 10.48 12.73
CA PHE A 102 -1.23 9.28 12.32
C PHE A 102 -0.68 8.02 13.00
N ASP A 103 0.65 7.88 13.04
CA ASP A 103 1.31 6.76 13.71
C ASP A 103 1.11 6.83 15.23
N ALA A 104 1.06 8.03 15.80
CA ALA A 104 0.83 8.27 17.21
C ALA A 104 -0.60 7.91 17.63
N VAL A 105 -1.63 8.37 16.90
CA VAL A 105 -3.04 7.99 17.13
C VAL A 105 -3.24 6.49 16.92
N LYS A 106 -2.66 5.93 15.86
CA LYS A 106 -2.69 4.48 15.60
C LYS A 106 -2.05 3.70 16.75
N SER A 107 -0.86 4.10 17.17
CA SER A 107 -0.10 3.41 18.22
C SER A 107 -0.74 3.57 19.61
N ALA A 108 -1.44 4.68 19.86
CA ALA A 108 -2.27 4.88 21.04
C ALA A 108 -3.46 3.90 21.05
N ILE A 109 -4.18 3.78 19.93
CA ILE A 109 -5.28 2.82 19.78
C ILE A 109 -4.75 1.38 19.92
N GLU A 110 -3.64 1.04 19.25
CA GLU A 110 -2.98 -0.28 19.36
C GLU A 110 -2.47 -0.59 20.78
N GLY A 111 -2.00 0.42 21.52
CA GLY A 111 -1.53 0.28 22.90
C GLY A 111 -2.63 0.23 23.96
N ASP A 112 -3.82 0.76 23.66
CA ASP A 112 -5.01 0.54 24.48
C ASP A 112 -5.62 -0.85 24.18
N LEU A 113 -5.57 -1.27 22.91
CA LEU A 113 -5.97 -2.60 22.43
C LEU A 113 -5.16 -3.73 23.09
N SER A 114 -3.87 -3.52 23.37
CA SER A 114 -3.04 -4.54 24.04
C SER A 114 -3.35 -4.70 25.54
N LYS A 115 -4.19 -3.84 26.13
CA LYS A 115 -4.47 -3.81 27.58
C LYS A 115 -5.82 -4.41 27.96
N ALA A 116 -6.69 -4.75 27.00
CA ALA A 116 -8.03 -5.25 27.29
C ALA A 116 -8.45 -6.39 26.35
N THR A 117 -8.84 -7.53 26.92
CA THR A 117 -9.25 -8.75 26.21
C THR A 117 -10.62 -8.66 25.51
N ASP A 118 -11.37 -7.57 25.65
CA ASP A 118 -12.78 -7.47 25.22
C ASP A 118 -13.13 -6.20 24.39
N ASN A 119 -12.19 -5.62 23.62
CA ASN A 119 -12.42 -4.32 22.93
C ASN A 119 -12.79 -4.43 21.44
N VAL A 120 -13.83 -5.22 21.13
CA VAL A 120 -14.40 -5.34 19.76
C VAL A 120 -14.84 -3.97 19.21
N GLU A 121 -15.34 -3.07 20.08
CA GLU A 121 -15.72 -1.70 19.72
C GLU A 121 -14.52 -0.88 19.23
N THR A 122 -13.36 -0.98 19.88
CA THR A 122 -12.15 -0.26 19.49
C THR A 122 -11.61 -0.70 18.13
N TYR A 123 -11.66 -1.99 17.81
CA TYR A 123 -11.32 -2.47 16.45
C TYR A 123 -12.34 -2.00 15.41
N LEU A 124 -13.61 -1.90 15.79
CA LEU A 124 -14.65 -1.35 14.92
C LEU A 124 -14.36 0.13 14.63
N ASP A 125 -13.93 0.91 15.61
CA ASP A 125 -13.55 2.31 15.44
C ASP A 125 -12.29 2.48 14.60
N LEU A 126 -11.27 1.63 14.79
CA LEU A 126 -10.11 1.58 13.91
C LEU A 126 -10.49 1.29 12.44
N SER A 127 -11.47 0.39 12.23
CA SER A 127 -11.97 0.12 10.88
C SER A 127 -12.73 1.30 10.27
N ARG A 128 -13.49 2.05 11.07
CA ARG A 128 -14.20 3.27 10.65
C ARG A 128 -13.20 4.36 10.28
N PHE A 129 -12.17 4.54 11.10
CA PHE A 129 -11.06 5.45 10.84
C PHE A 129 -10.39 5.13 9.48
N PHE A 130 -9.98 3.88 9.24
CA PHE A 130 -9.42 3.48 7.94
C PHE A 130 -10.38 3.70 6.77
N SER A 131 -11.69 3.50 6.95
CA SER A 131 -12.66 3.77 5.89
C SER A 131 -12.80 5.27 5.59
N LYS A 132 -12.73 6.14 6.62
CA LYS A 132 -12.82 7.60 6.49
C LYS A 132 -11.61 8.17 5.74
N GLU A 133 -10.42 7.61 5.99
CA GLU A 133 -9.16 7.96 5.31
C GLU A 133 -9.00 7.32 3.90
N ASN A 134 -10.08 6.76 3.33
CA ASN A 134 -10.08 6.05 2.05
C ASN A 134 -9.10 4.86 1.99
N MET A 135 -8.70 4.30 3.14
CA MET A 135 -7.86 3.11 3.24
C MET A 135 -8.70 1.83 3.27
N LEU A 136 -9.58 1.67 2.27
CA LEU A 136 -10.63 0.65 2.25
C LEU A 136 -10.12 -0.78 2.43
N GLN A 137 -8.92 -1.09 1.92
CA GLN A 137 -8.31 -2.41 2.09
C GLN A 137 -7.92 -2.72 3.53
N ARG A 138 -7.43 -1.72 4.27
CA ARG A 138 -7.08 -1.89 5.69
C ARG A 138 -8.32 -1.96 6.56
N SER A 139 -9.31 -1.10 6.30
CA SER A 139 -10.63 -1.17 6.94
C SER A 139 -11.26 -2.56 6.79
N ARG A 140 -11.22 -3.10 5.57
CA ARG A 140 -11.66 -4.47 5.28
C ARG A 140 -10.90 -5.51 6.08
N SER A 141 -9.56 -5.42 6.12
CA SER A 141 -8.72 -6.39 6.85
C SER A 141 -9.06 -6.41 8.33
N VAL A 142 -9.23 -5.25 8.95
CA VAL A 142 -9.61 -5.14 10.37
C VAL A 142 -10.98 -5.78 10.60
N LEU A 143 -11.97 -5.46 9.77
CA LEU A 143 -13.32 -6.03 9.89
C LEU A 143 -13.35 -7.55 9.67
N GLU A 144 -12.52 -8.08 8.76
CA GLU A 144 -12.36 -9.52 8.55
C GLU A 144 -11.74 -10.20 9.77
N SER A 145 -10.71 -9.60 10.39
CA SER A 145 -10.10 -10.09 11.63
C SER A 145 -11.06 -10.06 12.81
N ILE A 146 -11.85 -9.00 12.97
CA ILE A 146 -12.89 -8.95 14.02
C ILE A 146 -13.90 -10.08 13.79
N LEU A 147 -14.38 -10.24 12.55
CA LEU A 147 -15.40 -11.24 12.21
C LEU A 147 -14.90 -12.68 12.42
N GLU A 148 -13.61 -12.94 12.22
CA GLU A 148 -12.98 -14.23 12.47
C GLU A 148 -12.86 -14.54 13.97
N ALA A 149 -12.61 -13.52 14.80
CA ALA A 149 -12.51 -13.65 16.25
C ALA A 149 -13.88 -13.70 16.96
N LEU A 150 -14.93 -13.17 16.34
CA LEU A 150 -16.25 -13.05 16.95
C LEU A 150 -17.09 -14.33 16.82
N GLU A 151 -17.71 -14.77 17.92
CA GLU A 151 -18.74 -15.82 17.87
C GLU A 151 -19.99 -15.31 17.12
N THR A 152 -20.68 -16.19 16.40
CA THR A 152 -21.82 -15.82 15.55
C THR A 152 -23.03 -15.29 16.31
N ASP A 153 -23.12 -15.58 17.61
CA ASP A 153 -24.16 -15.10 18.53
C ASP A 153 -23.75 -13.82 19.29
N HIS A 154 -22.53 -13.33 19.08
CA HIS A 154 -22.08 -12.08 19.66
C HIS A 154 -22.93 -10.90 19.14
N PRO A 155 -23.40 -9.98 20.02
CA PRO A 155 -24.36 -8.93 19.65
C PRO A 155 -23.87 -8.00 18.53
N LEU A 156 -22.55 -7.83 18.39
CA LEU A 156 -21.92 -6.99 17.35
C LEU A 156 -21.71 -7.71 16.01
N TYR A 157 -21.92 -9.04 15.90
CA TYR A 157 -21.61 -9.81 14.69
C TYR A 157 -22.28 -9.23 13.44
N ASN A 158 -23.58 -8.96 13.52
CA ASN A 158 -24.34 -8.40 12.40
C ASN A 158 -23.91 -6.98 12.02
N GLN A 159 -23.46 -6.19 13.00
CA GLN A 159 -22.95 -4.84 12.75
C GLN A 159 -21.62 -4.88 12.00
N ILE A 160 -20.72 -5.77 12.38
CA ILE A 160 -19.41 -5.97 11.72
C ILE A 160 -19.60 -6.50 10.29
N VAL A 161 -20.50 -7.47 10.08
CA VAL A 161 -20.85 -7.96 8.73
C VAL A 161 -21.41 -6.82 7.86
N GLY A 162 -22.26 -5.96 8.43
CA GLY A 162 -22.80 -4.78 7.74
C GLY A 162 -21.70 -3.80 7.31
N ALA A 163 -20.79 -3.47 8.22
CA ALA A 163 -19.65 -2.60 7.95
C ALA A 163 -18.72 -3.20 6.88
N LEU A 164 -18.40 -4.49 6.97
CA LEU A 164 -17.55 -5.19 6.00
C LEU A 164 -18.14 -5.16 4.58
N ASN A 165 -19.45 -5.37 4.46
CA ASN A 165 -20.14 -5.30 3.17
C ASN A 165 -20.15 -3.88 2.59
N SER A 166 -20.31 -2.85 3.43
CA SER A 166 -20.22 -1.44 3.02
C SER A 166 -18.83 -1.09 2.46
N VAL A 167 -17.77 -1.53 3.14
CA VAL A 167 -16.38 -1.33 2.69
C VAL A 167 -16.12 -2.06 1.38
N ARG A 168 -16.57 -3.31 1.23
CA ARG A 168 -16.45 -4.08 -0.04
C ARG A 168 -17.18 -3.41 -1.20
N GLN A 169 -18.38 -2.87 -0.96
CA GLN A 169 -19.12 -2.12 -1.99
C GLN A 169 -18.41 -0.82 -2.38
N SER A 170 -17.75 -0.16 -1.43
CA SER A 170 -16.97 1.06 -1.69
C SER A 170 -15.72 0.74 -2.51
N GLN A 171 -15.02 -0.37 -2.21
CA GLN A 171 -13.91 -0.86 -3.03
C GLN A 171 -14.35 -1.20 -4.46
N MET A 172 -15.49 -1.88 -4.61
CA MET A 172 -16.04 -2.21 -5.93
C MET A 172 -16.35 -0.94 -6.72
N ARG A 173 -16.94 0.08 -6.08
CA ARG A 173 -17.19 1.39 -6.72
C ARG A 173 -15.90 2.12 -7.08
N GLU A 174 -14.84 2.03 -6.28
CA GLU A 174 -13.53 2.62 -6.60
C GLU A 174 -12.87 1.90 -7.78
N ILE A 175 -12.99 0.57 -7.85
CA ILE A 175 -12.53 -0.23 -9.00
C ILE A 175 -13.35 0.09 -10.24
N GLU A 176 -14.68 0.15 -10.14
CA GLU A 176 -15.56 0.53 -11.25
C GLU A 176 -15.29 1.96 -11.71
N ALA A 177 -15.07 2.90 -10.79
CA ALA A 177 -14.71 4.28 -11.11
C ALA A 177 -13.30 4.38 -11.72
N ALA A 178 -12.34 3.60 -11.26
CA ALA A 178 -11.00 3.53 -11.85
C ALA A 178 -11.02 2.84 -13.23
N GLU A 179 -11.84 1.81 -13.40
CA GLU A 179 -12.08 1.16 -14.70
C GLU A 179 -12.83 2.13 -15.64
N ASP A 180 -13.84 2.87 -15.19
CA ASP A 180 -14.55 3.90 -15.96
C ASP A 180 -13.66 5.10 -16.29
N PHE A 181 -12.74 5.49 -15.39
CA PHE A 181 -11.78 6.58 -15.59
C PHE A 181 -10.64 6.19 -16.54
N LEU A 182 -10.21 4.92 -16.53
CA LEU A 182 -9.33 4.38 -17.57
C LEU A 182 -10.07 4.20 -18.92
N ASN A 183 -11.40 4.28 -18.94
CA ASN A 183 -12.25 4.06 -20.11
C ASN A 183 -13.01 5.32 -20.62
N GLN A 184 -12.93 6.47 -19.93
CA GLN A 184 -13.34 7.80 -20.43
C GLN A 184 -12.16 8.47 -21.16
N ASP A 185 -12.33 8.71 -22.45
CA ASP A 185 -11.25 8.70 -23.45
C ASP A 185 -10.67 10.11 -23.77
N PRO A 186 -9.36 10.23 -24.08
CA PRO A 186 -8.77 11.36 -24.83
C PRO A 186 -9.20 11.45 -26.31
N TYR A 187 -10.04 10.54 -26.83
CA TYR A 187 -10.19 10.33 -28.28
C TYR A 187 -11.61 10.57 -28.85
N GLU A 188 -12.46 11.35 -28.17
CA GLU A 188 -13.75 11.79 -28.72
C GLU A 188 -13.64 12.81 -29.89
N ALA A 189 -12.44 13.22 -30.31
CA ALA A 189 -12.26 14.32 -31.26
C ALA A 189 -12.39 13.99 -32.76
N ALA A 190 -12.73 12.76 -33.17
CA ALA A 190 -12.89 12.43 -34.59
C ALA A 190 -14.22 11.70 -34.84
N GLY A 191 -15.18 12.41 -35.43
CA GLY A 191 -16.55 11.96 -35.69
C GLY A 191 -16.73 10.74 -36.62
N ASN A 192 -15.70 9.95 -36.86
CA ASN A 192 -15.73 8.69 -37.59
C ASN A 192 -14.97 7.54 -36.86
N MET A 193 -14.52 7.77 -35.62
CA MET A 193 -13.70 6.84 -34.82
C MET A 193 -14.47 6.16 -33.68
N ALA A 194 -15.66 6.64 -33.32
CA ALA A 194 -16.42 6.15 -32.15
C ALA A 194 -16.67 4.63 -32.18
N GLY A 195 -16.92 4.05 -33.36
CA GLY A 195 -17.06 2.61 -33.52
C GLY A 195 -15.76 1.81 -33.42
N LYS A 196 -14.65 2.36 -33.92
CA LYS A 196 -13.35 1.70 -33.81
C LYS A 196 -12.89 1.67 -32.35
N THR A 197 -13.17 2.75 -31.62
CA THR A 197 -12.91 2.84 -30.19
C THR A 197 -13.70 1.79 -29.39
N SER A 198 -14.99 1.55 -29.70
CA SER A 198 -15.80 0.55 -29.00
C SER A 198 -15.32 -0.89 -29.24
N LEU A 199 -14.94 -1.24 -30.48
CA LEU A 199 -14.34 -2.54 -30.80
C LEU A 199 -12.98 -2.73 -30.13
N ARG A 200 -12.11 -1.71 -30.19
CA ARG A 200 -10.79 -1.74 -29.53
C ARG A 200 -10.95 -1.92 -28.02
N ARG A 201 -11.89 -1.21 -27.40
CA ARG A 201 -12.22 -1.35 -25.97
C ARG A 201 -12.64 -2.78 -25.63
N SER A 202 -13.49 -3.39 -26.44
CA SER A 202 -13.96 -4.76 -26.22
C SER A 202 -12.82 -5.80 -26.30
N VAL A 203 -11.86 -5.61 -27.23
CA VAL A 203 -10.65 -6.45 -27.31
C VAL A 203 -9.76 -6.26 -26.06
N VAL A 204 -9.55 -5.02 -25.60
CA VAL A 204 -8.79 -4.74 -24.36
C VAL A 204 -9.47 -5.35 -23.13
N GLN A 205 -10.80 -5.26 -23.02
CA GLN A 205 -11.56 -5.87 -21.93
C GLN A 205 -11.41 -7.40 -21.91
N LEU A 206 -11.47 -8.04 -23.07
CA LEU A 206 -11.21 -9.48 -23.17
C LEU A 206 -9.77 -9.82 -22.75
N LYS A 207 -8.78 -9.01 -23.14
CA LYS A 207 -7.37 -9.17 -22.71
C LYS A 207 -7.24 -9.10 -21.19
N GLY A 208 -7.91 -8.12 -20.56
CA GLY A 208 -7.96 -7.97 -19.11
C GLY A 208 -8.62 -9.15 -18.40
N LYS A 209 -9.79 -9.59 -18.89
CA LYS A 209 -10.51 -10.76 -18.34
C LYS A 209 -9.69 -12.05 -18.43
N LEU A 210 -9.01 -12.28 -19.55
CA LEU A 210 -8.10 -13.41 -19.74
C LEU A 210 -6.88 -13.30 -18.82
N SER A 211 -6.30 -12.12 -18.65
CA SER A 211 -5.18 -11.91 -17.72
C SER A 211 -5.57 -12.20 -16.27
N LYS A 212 -6.73 -11.70 -15.82
CA LYS A 212 -7.31 -12.01 -14.49
C LYS A 212 -7.51 -13.53 -14.33
N LEU A 213 -8.07 -14.21 -15.34
CA LEU A 213 -8.22 -15.67 -15.33
C LEU A 213 -6.87 -16.40 -15.23
N MET A 214 -5.83 -15.93 -15.91
CA MET A 214 -4.49 -16.55 -15.85
C MET A 214 -3.73 -16.26 -14.55
N ASN A 215 -4.22 -15.33 -13.73
CA ASN A 215 -3.68 -15.04 -12.39
C ASN A 215 -4.47 -15.74 -11.27
N ASP A 216 -5.66 -16.29 -11.58
CA ASP A 216 -6.43 -17.13 -10.66
C ASP A 216 -5.61 -18.41 -10.38
N GLN A 217 -5.31 -18.67 -9.11
CA GLN A 217 -4.46 -19.79 -8.68
C GLN A 217 -4.99 -21.15 -9.16
N GLN A 218 -6.32 -21.30 -9.24
CA GLN A 218 -6.95 -22.53 -9.73
C GLN A 218 -6.74 -22.73 -11.23
N PHE A 219 -6.50 -21.66 -11.99
CA PHE A 219 -6.21 -21.71 -13.41
C PHE A 219 -4.71 -21.76 -13.68
N SER A 220 -3.92 -20.90 -13.03
CA SER A 220 -2.48 -20.79 -13.24
C SER A 220 -1.75 -22.11 -12.97
N ALA A 221 -2.23 -22.93 -12.01
CA ALA A 221 -1.68 -24.24 -11.71
C ALA A 221 -1.85 -25.29 -12.85
N HIS A 222 -2.76 -25.04 -13.79
CA HIS A 222 -3.03 -25.93 -14.93
C HIS A 222 -2.28 -25.51 -16.20
N TYR A 223 -1.62 -24.35 -16.22
CA TYR A 223 -1.03 -23.77 -17.42
C TYR A 223 0.47 -23.47 -17.25
N ASN A 224 1.20 -23.54 -18.35
CA ASN A 224 2.49 -22.85 -18.46
C ASN A 224 2.19 -21.35 -18.62
N SER A 225 1.99 -20.68 -17.48
CA SER A 225 1.46 -19.32 -17.41
C SER A 225 2.26 -18.31 -18.24
N LYS A 226 3.59 -18.45 -18.30
CA LYS A 226 4.47 -17.58 -19.11
C LYS A 226 4.21 -17.75 -20.61
N ARG A 227 4.16 -19.00 -21.09
CA ARG A 227 3.91 -19.31 -22.52
C ARG A 227 2.52 -18.84 -22.94
N VAL A 228 1.49 -19.18 -22.16
CA VAL A 228 0.09 -18.82 -22.46
C VAL A 228 -0.12 -17.32 -22.45
N LYS A 229 0.43 -16.59 -21.45
CA LYS A 229 0.34 -15.13 -21.38
C LYS A 229 1.01 -14.46 -22.58
N SER A 230 2.16 -14.96 -23.03
CA SER A 230 2.83 -14.45 -24.23
C SER A 230 1.97 -14.64 -25.47
N GLN A 231 1.52 -15.88 -25.73
CA GLN A 231 0.72 -16.19 -26.92
C GLN A 231 -0.62 -15.44 -26.96
N LEU A 232 -1.30 -15.32 -25.82
CA LEU A 232 -2.50 -14.51 -25.72
C LEU A 232 -2.19 -13.02 -25.89
N GLY A 233 -1.08 -12.53 -25.35
CA GLY A 233 -0.61 -11.16 -25.56
C GLY A 233 -0.43 -10.84 -27.04
N ASP A 234 0.35 -11.65 -27.75
CA ASP A 234 0.64 -11.50 -29.17
C ASP A 234 -0.64 -11.53 -30.03
N LEU A 235 -1.55 -12.46 -29.73
CA LEU A 235 -2.83 -12.58 -30.42
C LEU A 235 -3.73 -11.35 -30.22
N MET A 236 -3.83 -10.85 -28.99
CA MET A 236 -4.66 -9.69 -28.68
C MET A 236 -4.05 -8.41 -29.28
N ASP A 237 -2.73 -8.28 -29.29
CA ASP A 237 -2.04 -7.14 -29.88
C ASP A 237 -2.13 -7.13 -31.42
N ASP A 238 -2.10 -8.31 -32.07
CA ASP A 238 -2.41 -8.44 -33.49
C ASP A 238 -3.84 -7.98 -33.80
N MET A 239 -4.81 -8.38 -32.96
CA MET A 239 -6.20 -7.97 -33.14
C MET A 239 -6.38 -6.45 -32.94
N LEU A 240 -5.74 -5.87 -31.93
CA LEU A 240 -5.76 -4.42 -31.71
C LEU A 240 -5.12 -3.67 -32.88
N ARG A 241 -4.07 -4.24 -33.50
CA ARG A 241 -3.44 -3.69 -34.71
C ARG A 241 -4.38 -3.78 -35.91
N LYS A 242 -5.10 -4.88 -36.11
CA LYS A 242 -6.12 -5.02 -37.17
C LYS A 242 -7.26 -4.02 -37.02
N VAL A 243 -7.76 -3.82 -35.79
CA VAL A 243 -8.77 -2.78 -35.49
C VAL A 243 -8.21 -1.37 -35.73
N GLY A 244 -6.92 -1.14 -35.46
CA GLY A 244 -6.26 0.16 -35.62
C GLY A 244 -5.89 0.53 -37.06
N ASN A 245 -5.56 -0.44 -37.91
CA ASN A 245 -5.08 -0.21 -39.29
C ASN A 245 -6.20 0.06 -40.32
N ASP A 246 -7.31 0.66 -39.91
CA ASP A 246 -8.44 1.07 -40.77
C ASP A 246 -9.10 -0.04 -41.61
N GLN A 247 -8.79 -1.31 -41.35
CA GLN A 247 -9.55 -2.41 -41.91
C GLN A 247 -10.85 -2.51 -41.12
N MET A 248 -12.00 -2.32 -41.78
CA MET A 248 -13.27 -2.73 -41.19
C MET A 248 -13.13 -4.21 -40.82
N VAL A 249 -13.11 -4.49 -39.53
CA VAL A 249 -12.91 -5.84 -39.04
C VAL A 249 -14.15 -6.64 -39.40
N ASP A 250 -13.98 -7.58 -40.32
CA ASP A 250 -15.04 -8.50 -40.69
C ASP A 250 -15.54 -9.25 -39.44
N ALA A 251 -16.84 -9.44 -39.35
CA ALA A 251 -17.46 -10.19 -38.25
C ALA A 251 -16.81 -11.58 -38.08
N GLY A 252 -16.37 -12.20 -39.19
CA GLY A 252 -15.65 -13.47 -39.19
C GLY A 252 -14.28 -13.43 -38.51
N ALA A 253 -13.63 -12.27 -38.39
CA ALA A 253 -12.35 -12.14 -37.68
C ALA A 253 -12.50 -12.38 -36.17
N PHE A 254 -13.68 -12.12 -35.59
CA PHE A 254 -13.94 -12.41 -34.18
C PHE A 254 -14.21 -13.91 -33.92
N ASP A 255 -14.77 -14.62 -34.90
CA ASP A 255 -14.90 -16.08 -34.85
C ASP A 255 -13.51 -16.75 -34.94
N GLN A 256 -12.62 -16.20 -35.78
CA GLN A 256 -11.20 -16.61 -35.83
C GLN A 256 -10.48 -16.31 -34.52
N LEU A 257 -10.69 -15.12 -33.93
CA LEU A 257 -10.12 -14.76 -32.63
C LEU A 257 -10.59 -15.72 -31.52
N ASN A 258 -11.88 -16.06 -31.47
CA ASN A 258 -12.42 -17.05 -30.53
C ASN A 258 -11.70 -18.40 -30.69
N THR A 259 -11.61 -18.87 -31.94
CA THR A 259 -10.94 -20.14 -32.28
C THR A 259 -9.46 -20.13 -31.88
N GLN A 260 -8.76 -19.02 -32.09
CA GLN A 260 -7.34 -18.88 -31.75
C GLN A 260 -7.12 -18.80 -30.23
N ILE A 261 -7.96 -18.05 -29.50
CA ILE A 261 -7.89 -17.99 -28.03
C ILE A 261 -8.12 -19.39 -27.44
N ARG A 262 -9.11 -20.13 -27.93
CA ARG A 262 -9.33 -21.53 -27.52
C ARG A 262 -8.19 -22.42 -27.91
N GLY A 263 -7.68 -22.28 -29.13
CA GLY A 263 -6.51 -22.99 -29.60
C GLY A 263 -5.32 -22.82 -28.67
N ILE A 264 -5.13 -21.63 -28.09
CA ILE A 264 -4.07 -21.39 -27.10
C ILE A 264 -4.42 -22.01 -25.73
N LEU A 265 -5.66 -21.82 -25.24
CA LEU A 265 -6.08 -22.24 -23.91
C LEU A 265 -6.36 -23.75 -23.78
N GLU A 266 -6.62 -24.44 -24.89
CA GLU A 266 -6.95 -25.87 -24.91
C GLU A 266 -5.83 -26.71 -25.53
N ASN A 267 -4.72 -26.09 -25.99
CA ASN A 267 -3.56 -26.81 -26.49
C ASN A 267 -2.94 -27.66 -25.37
N PRO A 268 -2.81 -28.99 -25.55
CA PRO A 268 -2.15 -29.85 -24.59
C PRO A 268 -0.74 -29.41 -24.20
N GLU A 269 0.02 -28.80 -25.12
CA GLU A 269 1.38 -28.31 -24.83
C GLU A 269 1.44 -27.07 -23.94
N ASN A 270 0.31 -26.37 -23.80
CA ASN A 270 0.17 -25.22 -22.93
C ASN A 270 -0.33 -25.60 -21.54
N LEU A 271 -0.81 -26.84 -21.37
CA LEU A 271 -1.37 -27.36 -20.14
C LEU A 271 -0.31 -28.15 -19.36
N VAL A 272 -0.13 -27.79 -18.10
CA VAL A 272 0.64 -28.58 -17.11
C VAL A 272 -0.24 -29.69 -16.53
N LYS A 273 -1.56 -29.46 -16.45
CA LYS A 273 -2.58 -30.43 -16.02
C LYS A 273 -3.81 -30.30 -16.90
N GLN A 274 -4.53 -31.40 -17.12
CA GLN A 274 -5.81 -31.32 -17.84
C GLN A 274 -6.80 -30.41 -17.10
N LEU A 275 -7.58 -29.65 -17.86
CA LEU A 275 -8.65 -28.81 -17.31
C LEU A 275 -9.86 -29.65 -16.95
N THR A 276 -10.50 -29.31 -15.84
CA THR A 276 -11.80 -29.88 -15.48
C THR A 276 -12.89 -29.43 -16.46
N ALA A 277 -14.01 -30.15 -16.53
CA ALA A 277 -15.14 -29.75 -17.35
C ALA A 277 -15.66 -28.34 -16.98
N GLN A 278 -15.66 -28.01 -15.68
CA GLN A 278 -16.06 -26.70 -15.18
C GLN A 278 -15.10 -25.59 -15.63
N GLN A 279 -13.79 -25.81 -15.55
CA GLN A 279 -12.78 -24.86 -16.01
C GLN A 279 -12.89 -24.61 -17.53
N ARG A 280 -13.07 -25.68 -18.32
CA ARG A 280 -13.32 -25.56 -19.77
C ARG A 280 -14.59 -24.77 -20.07
N ASN A 281 -15.67 -25.04 -19.34
CA ASN A 281 -16.93 -24.29 -19.50
C ASN A 281 -16.77 -22.81 -19.13
N ARG A 282 -15.99 -22.48 -18.09
CA ARG A 282 -15.70 -21.09 -17.68
C ARG A 282 -14.92 -20.34 -18.77
N ILE A 283 -13.87 -20.95 -19.32
CA ILE A 283 -13.14 -20.39 -20.49
C ILE A 283 -14.09 -20.19 -21.67
N LYS A 284 -14.84 -21.25 -22.01
CA LYS A 284 -15.78 -21.26 -23.13
C LYS A 284 -16.75 -20.09 -23.03
N ASN A 285 -17.40 -19.92 -21.88
CA ASN A 285 -18.40 -18.88 -21.65
C ASN A 285 -17.77 -17.47 -21.70
N LEU A 286 -16.58 -17.27 -21.12
CA LEU A 286 -15.89 -15.99 -21.12
C LEU A 286 -15.53 -15.54 -22.54
N VAL A 287 -14.97 -16.45 -23.35
CA VAL A 287 -14.54 -16.17 -24.72
C VAL A 287 -15.75 -16.03 -25.66
N ASP A 288 -16.75 -16.91 -25.54
CA ASP A 288 -17.99 -16.84 -26.35
C ASP A 288 -18.73 -15.53 -26.12
N THR A 289 -19.00 -15.19 -24.85
CA THR A 289 -19.76 -13.98 -24.51
C THR A 289 -19.07 -12.72 -25.04
N SER A 290 -17.75 -12.64 -24.87
CA SER A 290 -16.98 -11.46 -25.30
C SER A 290 -16.90 -11.35 -26.82
N THR A 291 -16.73 -12.48 -27.53
CA THR A 291 -16.64 -12.48 -29.00
C THR A 291 -17.99 -12.26 -29.69
N ILE A 292 -19.09 -12.74 -29.10
CA ILE A 292 -20.45 -12.42 -29.57
C ILE A 292 -20.72 -10.91 -29.46
N ALA A 293 -20.38 -10.29 -28.33
CA ALA A 293 -20.55 -8.84 -28.14
C ALA A 293 -19.74 -8.03 -29.18
N MET A 294 -18.46 -8.40 -29.40
CA MET A 294 -17.63 -7.77 -30.42
C MET A 294 -18.18 -7.95 -31.84
N ARG A 295 -18.71 -9.14 -32.15
CA ARG A 295 -19.32 -9.42 -33.45
C ARG A 295 -20.57 -8.57 -33.69
N GLN A 296 -21.44 -8.45 -32.69
CA GLN A 296 -22.64 -7.61 -32.78
C GLN A 296 -22.26 -6.15 -33.04
N GLU A 297 -21.25 -5.65 -32.33
CA GLU A 297 -20.75 -4.29 -32.53
C GLU A 297 -20.13 -4.10 -33.91
N ALA A 298 -19.33 -5.05 -34.40
CA ALA A 298 -18.76 -4.99 -35.74
C ALA A 298 -19.84 -4.95 -36.85
N VAL A 299 -20.89 -5.76 -36.71
CA VAL A 299 -22.05 -5.75 -37.62
C VAL A 299 -22.77 -4.40 -37.56
N ARG A 300 -23.00 -3.85 -36.36
CA ARG A 300 -23.62 -2.53 -36.18
C ARG A 300 -22.82 -1.44 -36.88
N LEU A 301 -21.50 -1.43 -36.71
CA LEU A 301 -20.62 -0.45 -37.32
C LEU A 301 -20.56 -0.55 -38.84
N ASN A 302 -20.60 -1.77 -39.38
CA ASN A 302 -20.69 -1.98 -40.82
C ASN A 302 -22.03 -1.45 -41.38
N GLN A 303 -23.14 -1.67 -40.66
CA GLN A 303 -24.44 -1.13 -41.03
C GLN A 303 -24.48 0.41 -40.98
N ASP A 304 -23.87 1.01 -39.95
CA ASP A 304 -23.80 2.47 -39.78
C ASP A 304 -22.95 3.12 -40.88
N PHE A 305 -21.86 2.46 -41.29
CA PHE A 305 -21.01 2.89 -42.40
C PHE A 305 -21.73 2.82 -43.75
N ILE A 306 -22.46 1.73 -44.03
CA ILE A 306 -23.27 1.59 -45.25
C ILE A 306 -24.38 2.64 -45.32
N LYS A 307 -24.95 3.05 -44.17
CA LYS A 307 -26.02 4.08 -44.11
C LYS A 307 -25.52 5.52 -44.28
N SER A 308 -24.23 5.78 -44.10
CA SER A 308 -23.64 7.14 -44.18
C SER A 308 -22.43 7.27 -45.13
N PRO A 309 -22.53 6.87 -46.41
CA PRO A 309 -21.36 6.81 -47.30
C PRO A 309 -20.88 8.19 -47.83
N GLY A 310 -21.37 9.33 -47.31
CA GLY A 310 -21.49 10.56 -48.11
C GLY A 310 -20.82 11.85 -47.61
N THR A 311 -19.83 11.85 -46.71
CA THR A 311 -19.25 13.12 -46.22
C THR A 311 -17.72 13.22 -46.20
N ALA A 312 -17.02 12.34 -46.91
CA ALA A 312 -15.56 12.32 -46.93
C ALA A 312 -14.97 12.35 -48.35
N ALA A 313 -15.37 13.32 -49.19
CA ALA A 313 -14.60 13.72 -50.39
C ALA A 313 -15.12 15.02 -51.04
N SER A 314 -14.71 16.21 -50.55
CA SER A 314 -14.57 17.39 -51.44
C SER A 314 -13.64 18.44 -50.83
N GLY A 315 -12.34 18.30 -51.07
CA GLY A 315 -11.34 19.36 -50.90
C GLY A 315 -10.77 19.72 -52.26
N GLY A 316 -11.48 20.57 -53.02
CA GLY A 316 -11.05 21.06 -54.32
C GLY A 316 -11.38 22.54 -54.46
N THR A 317 -10.33 23.36 -54.44
CA THR A 317 -10.30 24.81 -54.66
C THR A 317 -10.97 25.27 -55.97
N SER A 318 -11.78 26.33 -55.93
CA SER A 318 -11.64 27.48 -56.85
C SER A 318 -12.42 28.72 -56.35
N LEU A 319 -11.74 29.88 -56.37
CA LEU A 319 -12.30 31.23 -56.28
C LEU A 319 -13.07 31.58 -57.58
N ALA A 320 -14.21 32.28 -57.48
CA ALA A 320 -14.48 33.56 -58.18
C ALA A 320 -15.96 34.01 -58.07
N GLY A 321 -16.16 35.27 -57.63
CA GLY A 321 -16.96 36.26 -58.37
C GLY A 321 -18.46 36.47 -58.08
N MET A 322 -18.81 37.74 -57.85
CA MET A 322 -20.14 38.41 -57.92
C MET A 322 -21.13 38.08 -56.78
N GLY A 323 -21.92 39.00 -56.23
CA GLY A 323 -22.22 40.40 -56.50
C GLY A 323 -23.36 40.81 -55.54
N GLU A 324 -23.43 42.09 -55.19
CA GLU A 324 -24.33 42.72 -54.21
C GLU A 324 -25.83 42.39 -54.39
N THR A 325 -26.63 42.39 -53.31
CA THR A 325 -27.60 43.49 -53.01
C THR A 325 -28.54 43.23 -51.83
N THR A 326 -28.59 44.20 -50.92
CA THR A 326 -29.75 44.70 -50.14
C THR A 326 -30.74 43.70 -49.50
N LEU A 327 -30.43 43.21 -48.29
CA LEU A 327 -31.44 42.73 -47.32
C LEU A 327 -30.83 42.52 -45.91
N ASN A 328 -30.14 43.53 -45.34
CA ASN A 328 -29.38 43.27 -44.10
C ASN A 328 -29.37 44.38 -43.03
N ARG A 329 -30.52 44.99 -42.75
CA ARG A 329 -30.68 45.89 -41.59
C ARG A 329 -31.53 45.32 -40.43
N ASN A 330 -32.40 44.34 -40.67
CA ASN A 330 -33.20 43.73 -39.61
C ASN A 330 -32.58 42.46 -39.01
N VAL A 331 -31.75 41.72 -39.76
CA VAL A 331 -31.05 40.53 -39.28
C VAL A 331 -29.91 40.89 -38.31
N ASN A 332 -29.18 41.98 -38.57
CA ASN A 332 -28.11 42.47 -37.69
C ASN A 332 -28.57 42.94 -36.30
N ARG A 333 -29.87 43.24 -36.13
CA ARG A 333 -30.45 43.65 -34.82
C ARG A 333 -30.99 42.46 -34.04
N LEU A 334 -31.52 41.45 -34.73
CA LEU A 334 -31.91 40.17 -34.13
C LEU A 334 -30.69 39.33 -33.71
N GLU A 335 -29.62 39.33 -34.52
CA GLU A 335 -28.36 38.61 -34.21
C GLU A 335 -27.57 39.22 -33.04
N ARG A 336 -27.69 40.54 -32.79
CA ARG A 336 -27.08 41.15 -31.58
C ARG A 336 -27.85 40.81 -30.31
N ASN A 337 -29.17 40.78 -30.36
CA ASN A 337 -29.96 40.45 -29.18
C ASN A 337 -29.89 38.94 -28.87
N LEU A 338 -29.91 38.08 -29.89
CA LEU A 338 -29.69 36.63 -29.72
C LEU A 338 -28.25 36.26 -29.31
N ARG A 339 -27.23 37.05 -29.66
CA ARG A 339 -25.84 36.83 -29.19
C ARG A 339 -25.59 37.27 -27.76
N THR A 340 -26.35 38.24 -27.23
CA THR A 340 -26.11 38.75 -25.87
C THR A 340 -26.83 37.89 -24.82
N GLU A 341 -27.94 37.23 -25.18
CA GLU A 341 -28.67 36.34 -24.26
C GLU A 341 -28.22 34.86 -24.32
N ASN A 342 -27.62 34.38 -25.42
CA ASN A 342 -27.12 32.97 -25.50
C ASN A 342 -25.67 32.77 -25.04
N MET A 343 -24.92 33.84 -24.74
CA MET A 343 -23.51 33.74 -24.29
C MET A 343 -23.33 33.48 -22.79
N SER A 344 -24.39 33.52 -21.98
CA SER A 344 -24.29 33.20 -20.55
C SER A 344 -24.34 31.70 -20.24
N ALA A 345 -24.68 30.85 -21.23
CA ALA A 345 -24.83 29.39 -21.03
C ALA A 345 -24.12 28.51 -22.08
N GLN A 346 -23.65 29.06 -23.22
CA GLN A 346 -22.87 28.27 -24.19
C GLN A 346 -21.37 28.26 -23.84
N GLY A 347 -20.83 27.04 -23.70
CA GLY A 347 -19.52 26.75 -23.14
C GLY A 347 -18.37 27.59 -23.70
N ARG A 348 -17.65 28.25 -22.78
CA ARG A 348 -16.35 28.86 -23.07
C ARG A 348 -15.45 27.85 -23.78
N ALA A 349 -14.93 28.23 -24.95
CA ALA A 349 -13.99 27.40 -25.68
C ALA A 349 -12.72 27.16 -24.83
N PRO A 350 -12.12 25.95 -24.88
CA PRO A 350 -10.84 25.69 -24.23
C PRO A 350 -9.70 26.38 -24.99
N ALA A 351 -8.69 26.88 -24.26
CA ALA A 351 -7.45 27.36 -24.84
C ALA A 351 -6.65 26.20 -25.48
N ASN A 352 -5.73 26.51 -26.40
CA ASN A 352 -4.80 25.50 -26.91
C ASN A 352 -3.91 24.97 -25.78
N ALA A 353 -3.61 23.66 -25.80
CA ALA A 353 -2.68 23.05 -24.86
C ALA A 353 -1.29 23.68 -25.01
N PRO A 354 -0.57 23.93 -23.90
CA PRO A 354 0.80 24.43 -23.99
C PRO A 354 1.73 23.37 -24.58
N LEU A 355 2.79 23.80 -25.25
CA LEU A 355 3.82 22.92 -25.80
C LEU A 355 5.01 22.88 -24.82
N LEU A 356 5.52 21.68 -24.55
CA LEU A 356 6.69 21.46 -23.69
C LEU A 356 7.84 20.91 -24.51
N GLN A 357 9.04 21.44 -24.31
CA GLN A 357 10.26 20.98 -24.96
C GLN A 357 11.44 20.92 -23.98
N PRO A 358 12.02 19.73 -23.73
CA PRO A 358 11.49 18.41 -24.08
C PRO A 358 10.26 18.04 -23.22
N ASP A 359 9.52 17.01 -23.63
CA ASP A 359 8.39 16.43 -22.88
C ASP A 359 8.83 15.49 -21.74
N THR A 360 10.12 15.13 -21.71
CA THR A 360 10.79 14.43 -20.62
C THR A 360 12.06 15.17 -20.23
N ILE A 361 12.19 15.55 -18.96
CA ILE A 361 13.40 16.15 -18.39
C ILE A 361 13.94 15.32 -17.25
N SER A 362 15.24 15.48 -16.99
CA SER A 362 15.92 14.87 -15.86
C SER A 362 16.43 15.93 -14.89
N LEU A 363 16.68 15.55 -13.64
CA LEU A 363 17.32 16.44 -12.68
C LEU A 363 18.72 16.91 -13.10
N VAL A 364 19.39 16.21 -14.04
CA VAL A 364 20.72 16.59 -14.58
C VAL A 364 20.61 17.55 -15.76
N THR A 365 19.55 17.46 -16.55
CA THR A 365 19.20 18.41 -17.60
C THR A 365 17.88 19.08 -17.24
N PRO A 366 17.86 19.91 -16.18
CA PRO A 366 16.61 20.28 -15.55
C PRO A 366 15.85 21.36 -16.33
N GLN A 367 16.39 21.86 -17.43
CA GLN A 367 15.79 22.95 -18.18
C GLN A 367 14.70 22.44 -19.12
N TYR A 368 13.52 23.05 -19.06
CA TYR A 368 12.44 22.86 -20.04
C TYR A 368 11.94 24.21 -20.55
N VAL A 369 11.41 24.21 -21.77
CA VAL A 369 10.70 25.35 -22.36
C VAL A 369 9.22 25.01 -22.41
N LEU A 370 8.40 25.87 -21.80
CA LEU A 370 6.96 25.85 -21.86
C LEU A 370 6.49 26.99 -22.77
N SER A 371 5.91 26.67 -23.92
CA SER A 371 5.34 27.65 -24.86
C SER A 371 3.81 27.61 -24.80
N TRP A 372 3.15 28.77 -24.80
CA TRP A 372 1.68 28.87 -24.81
C TRP A 372 1.18 29.79 -25.92
N ASP A 373 -0.03 29.50 -26.41
CA ASP A 373 -0.76 30.34 -27.36
C ASP A 373 -2.27 30.26 -27.11
N VAL A 374 -2.81 31.30 -26.47
CA VAL A 374 -4.25 31.43 -26.19
C VAL A 374 -4.96 32.42 -27.12
N SER A 375 -4.31 32.80 -28.24
CA SER A 375 -4.85 33.79 -29.19
C SER A 375 -6.09 33.31 -29.95
N ASN A 376 -6.39 32.01 -29.90
CA ASN A 376 -7.60 31.42 -30.46
C ASN A 376 -8.87 31.78 -29.66
N ILE A 377 -8.72 32.31 -28.44
CA ILE A 377 -9.85 32.75 -27.62
C ILE A 377 -10.16 34.23 -27.89
N LEU A 378 -11.34 34.50 -28.42
CA LEU A 378 -11.81 35.85 -28.68
C LEU A 378 -11.86 36.66 -27.36
N GLY A 379 -11.17 37.80 -27.34
CA GLY A 379 -11.08 38.66 -26.16
C GLY A 379 -9.90 38.38 -25.24
N ALA A 380 -9.06 37.38 -25.55
CA ALA A 380 -7.82 37.12 -24.82
C ALA A 380 -6.88 38.33 -24.89
N LYS A 381 -6.40 38.74 -23.72
CA LYS A 381 -5.40 39.80 -23.54
C LYS A 381 -4.21 39.35 -22.72
N ASN A 382 -4.37 38.23 -22.00
CA ASN A 382 -3.35 37.62 -21.18
C ASN A 382 -3.65 36.11 -21.06
N ALA A 383 -2.78 35.35 -20.40
CA ALA A 383 -2.94 33.94 -20.11
C ALA A 383 -2.64 33.66 -18.63
N ALA A 384 -3.31 32.66 -18.04
CA ALA A 384 -2.96 32.06 -16.76
C ALA A 384 -2.29 30.71 -16.99
N LEU A 385 -1.37 30.34 -16.11
CA LEU A 385 -0.68 29.03 -16.11
C LEU A 385 -0.97 28.29 -14.80
N GLU A 386 -1.22 27.00 -14.91
CA GLU A 386 -1.36 26.11 -13.78
C GLU A 386 -0.50 24.87 -13.98
N ILE A 387 0.27 24.51 -12.95
CA ILE A 387 1.18 23.36 -12.90
C ILE A 387 0.68 22.44 -11.78
N GLY A 388 0.38 21.18 -12.11
CA GLY A 388 -0.06 20.17 -11.15
C GLY A 388 1.09 19.61 -10.30
N LYS A 389 0.79 19.04 -9.13
CA LYS A 389 1.73 18.27 -8.29
C LYS A 389 2.20 17.02 -9.03
N ALA A 390 3.33 16.46 -8.61
CA ALA A 390 3.87 15.23 -9.18
C ALA A 390 2.82 14.11 -9.19
N ASN A 391 2.55 13.55 -10.37
CA ASN A 391 1.59 12.47 -10.63
C ASN A 391 0.11 12.82 -10.32
N ALA A 392 -0.18 14.04 -9.87
CA ALA A 392 -1.54 14.50 -9.62
C ALA A 392 -2.15 15.03 -10.92
N LYS A 393 -3.16 14.34 -11.43
CA LYS A 393 -4.00 14.86 -12.51
C LYS A 393 -4.95 15.91 -11.95
N PHE A 394 -5.24 16.94 -12.74
CA PHE A 394 -6.31 17.89 -12.40
C PHE A 394 -7.66 17.15 -12.34
N SER A 395 -8.36 17.28 -11.21
CA SER A 395 -9.71 16.79 -10.96
C SER A 395 -10.78 17.50 -11.79
N ASN A 396 -10.48 18.71 -12.29
CA ASN A 396 -11.33 19.49 -13.17
C ASN A 396 -10.68 19.70 -14.56
N PRO A 397 -10.42 18.66 -15.36
CA PRO A 397 -9.79 18.82 -16.68
C PRO A 397 -10.69 19.70 -17.55
N ARG A 398 -10.20 20.89 -17.95
CA ARG A 398 -10.97 21.98 -18.61
C ARG A 398 -11.95 22.75 -17.72
N GLY A 399 -11.70 22.82 -16.41
CA GLY A 399 -12.41 23.71 -15.49
C GLY A 399 -12.29 25.19 -15.88
N THR A 400 -13.13 26.02 -15.29
CA THR A 400 -13.04 27.51 -15.38
C THR A 400 -12.41 28.12 -14.15
N SER A 401 -11.84 27.31 -13.27
CA SER A 401 -11.15 27.72 -12.04
C SER A 401 -9.93 26.80 -11.80
N PRO A 402 -8.87 27.30 -11.16
CA PRO A 402 -7.73 26.48 -10.78
C PRO A 402 -8.15 25.33 -9.86
N ASP A 403 -7.48 24.19 -9.98
CA ASP A 403 -7.66 23.02 -9.13
C ASP A 403 -6.77 23.14 -7.89
N LYS A 404 -7.30 23.72 -6.82
CA LYS A 404 -6.54 23.93 -5.59
C LYS A 404 -5.94 22.64 -5.01
N LYS A 405 -6.54 21.48 -5.23
CA LYS A 405 -6.06 20.20 -4.65
C LYS A 405 -4.87 19.66 -5.43
N ALA A 406 -4.97 19.66 -6.76
CA ALA A 406 -3.95 19.12 -7.65
C ALA A 406 -2.86 20.13 -8.04
N THR A 407 -3.06 21.43 -7.83
CA THR A 407 -2.10 22.48 -8.21
C THR A 407 -0.88 22.48 -7.29
N LEU A 408 0.31 22.48 -7.90
CA LEU A 408 1.56 22.87 -7.27
C LEU A 408 1.78 24.38 -7.40
N PHE A 409 1.63 24.93 -8.61
CA PHE A 409 1.87 26.35 -8.88
C PHE A 409 0.80 26.96 -9.78
N TYR A 410 0.28 28.13 -9.41
CA TYR A 410 -0.68 28.88 -10.21
C TYR A 410 -0.18 30.30 -10.47
N THR A 411 0.01 30.65 -11.74
CA THR A 411 0.32 32.01 -12.18
C THR A 411 -0.94 32.66 -12.75
N PRO A 412 -1.55 33.63 -12.05
CA PRO A 412 -2.81 34.25 -12.48
C PRO A 412 -2.65 35.17 -13.71
N SER A 413 -1.43 35.46 -14.16
CA SER A 413 -1.16 36.30 -15.34
C SER A 413 0.26 36.08 -15.86
N LEU A 414 0.41 35.70 -17.13
CA LEU A 414 1.69 35.55 -17.83
C LEU A 414 2.13 36.84 -18.57
N GLY A 415 1.29 37.87 -18.59
CA GLY A 415 1.54 39.15 -19.25
C GLY A 415 1.25 39.17 -20.76
N THR A 416 1.18 38.01 -21.43
CA THR A 416 0.98 37.91 -22.88
C THR A 416 0.06 36.76 -23.28
N VAL A 417 -0.63 36.89 -24.42
CA VAL A 417 -1.47 35.83 -25.00
C VAL A 417 -0.68 34.72 -25.71
N LYS A 418 0.59 35.01 -26.05
CA LYS A 418 1.57 34.04 -26.56
C LYS A 418 2.90 34.29 -25.88
N GLY A 419 3.62 33.24 -25.54
CA GLY A 419 4.93 33.39 -24.94
C GLY A 419 5.59 32.06 -24.64
N GLU A 420 6.78 32.16 -24.10
CA GLU A 420 7.57 31.02 -23.65
C GLU A 420 8.11 31.31 -22.25
N ARG A 421 8.15 30.29 -21.41
CA ARG A 421 8.80 30.31 -20.10
C ARG A 421 9.84 29.21 -20.08
N ARG A 422 11.07 29.57 -19.73
CA ARG A 422 12.10 28.61 -19.38
C ARG A 422 11.94 28.28 -17.91
N GLY A 423 11.75 27.00 -17.59
CA GLY A 423 11.63 26.51 -16.22
C GLY A 423 12.76 25.54 -15.90
N ASN A 424 13.01 25.35 -14.61
CA ASN A 424 13.99 24.39 -14.09
C ASN A 424 13.25 23.28 -13.32
N ALA A 425 13.60 22.01 -13.51
CA ALA A 425 13.05 20.87 -12.81
C ALA A 425 13.22 20.97 -11.29
N LEU A 426 14.20 21.74 -10.82
CA LEU A 426 14.39 22.04 -9.40
C LEU A 426 13.30 22.96 -8.83
N GLU A 427 12.53 23.65 -9.67
CA GLU A 427 11.32 24.39 -9.27
C GLU A 427 10.12 23.43 -9.07
N LEU A 428 10.27 22.15 -9.42
CA LEU A 428 9.24 21.13 -9.30
C LEU A 428 9.56 20.25 -8.08
N GLU A 429 8.56 20.00 -7.23
CA GLU A 429 8.71 19.26 -5.97
C GLU A 429 8.83 17.74 -6.20
N GLY A 430 9.99 17.31 -6.69
CA GLY A 430 10.36 15.90 -6.83
C GLY A 430 10.15 15.31 -8.23
N VAL A 431 10.16 13.97 -8.29
CA VAL A 431 10.10 13.20 -9.53
C VAL A 431 8.69 12.68 -9.79
N GLY A 432 8.27 12.73 -11.05
CA GLY A 432 6.94 12.32 -11.46
C GLY A 432 6.49 12.99 -12.74
N THR A 433 5.25 12.70 -13.13
CA THR A 433 4.61 13.39 -14.26
C THR A 433 3.91 14.64 -13.76
N TYR A 434 4.34 15.80 -14.23
CA TYR A 434 3.70 17.09 -13.95
C TYR A 434 2.76 17.44 -15.09
N TYR A 435 1.64 18.09 -14.78
CA TYR A 435 0.63 18.46 -15.77
C TYR A 435 0.53 19.98 -15.89
N TYR A 436 0.68 20.51 -17.11
CA TYR A 436 0.65 21.95 -17.40
C TYR A 436 -0.61 22.30 -18.17
N ARG A 437 -1.35 23.33 -17.75
CA ARG A 437 -2.49 23.84 -18.52
C ARG A 437 -2.56 25.35 -18.48
N VAL A 438 -3.13 25.95 -19.52
CA VAL A 438 -3.26 27.39 -19.66
C VAL A 438 -4.71 27.81 -19.89
N ALA A 439 -5.06 29.03 -19.51
CA ALA A 439 -6.36 29.62 -19.79
C ALA A 439 -6.23 31.08 -20.23
N ALA A 440 -7.12 31.55 -21.09
CA ALA A 440 -7.16 32.93 -21.55
C ALA A 440 -7.81 33.85 -20.52
N LEU A 441 -7.23 35.04 -20.37
CA LEU A 441 -7.71 36.11 -19.51
C LEU A 441 -8.08 37.34 -20.33
N ASN A 442 -9.09 38.10 -19.89
CA ASN A 442 -9.40 39.41 -20.46
C ASN A 442 -8.50 40.53 -19.89
N THR A 443 -8.76 41.78 -20.26
CA THR A 443 -8.01 42.96 -19.76
C THR A 443 -8.11 43.17 -18.24
N ARG A 444 -9.10 42.57 -17.57
CA ARG A 444 -9.31 42.66 -16.11
C ARG A 444 -8.66 41.51 -15.34
N GLY A 445 -8.00 40.58 -16.03
CA GLY A 445 -7.44 39.38 -15.41
C GLY A 445 -8.51 38.31 -15.10
N GLU A 446 -9.71 38.42 -15.65
CA GLU A 446 -10.76 37.42 -15.47
C GLU A 446 -10.61 36.30 -16.50
N LEU A 447 -10.76 35.04 -16.07
CA LEU A 447 -10.82 33.89 -16.97
C LEU A 447 -11.99 34.03 -17.94
N ILE A 448 -11.70 33.96 -19.24
CA ILE A 448 -12.70 34.00 -20.32
C ILE A 448 -12.73 32.71 -21.16
N SER A 449 -11.78 31.81 -20.95
CA SER A 449 -11.79 30.45 -21.49
C SER A 449 -11.96 29.41 -20.38
N ARG A 450 -12.17 28.16 -20.77
CA ARG A 450 -11.78 27.01 -19.93
C ARG A 450 -10.26 26.83 -19.97
N PHE A 451 -9.70 26.15 -18.98
CA PHE A 451 -8.32 25.68 -19.11
C PHE A 451 -8.19 24.74 -20.32
N SER A 452 -7.02 24.76 -20.94
CA SER A 452 -6.64 23.85 -22.00
C SER A 452 -6.61 22.40 -21.51
N ASP A 453 -6.45 21.46 -22.44
CA ASP A 453 -5.95 20.14 -22.07
C ASP A 453 -4.60 20.26 -21.39
N ALA A 454 -4.36 19.36 -20.43
CA ALA A 454 -3.12 19.36 -19.68
C ALA A 454 -2.03 18.63 -20.48
N THR A 455 -0.89 19.30 -20.65
CA THR A 455 0.30 18.72 -21.29
C THR A 455 1.19 18.11 -20.21
N PRO A 456 1.55 16.82 -20.30
CA PRO A 456 2.43 16.18 -19.34
C PRO A 456 3.90 16.58 -19.56
N LEU A 457 4.64 16.73 -18.48
CA LEU A 457 6.10 16.79 -18.41
C LEU A 457 6.56 15.66 -17.51
N ALA A 458 7.24 14.67 -18.06
CA ALA A 458 7.85 13.62 -17.25
C ALA A 458 9.17 14.16 -16.66
N VAL A 459 9.19 14.42 -15.35
CA VAL A 459 10.43 14.62 -14.61
C VAL A 459 10.85 13.24 -14.14
N VAL A 460 11.93 12.73 -14.71
CA VAL A 460 12.48 11.43 -14.31
C VAL A 460 13.69 11.64 -13.41
N HIS A 461 13.81 10.79 -12.38
CA HIS A 461 15.14 10.49 -11.88
C HIS A 461 15.90 9.95 -13.08
N ASN A 462 17.08 10.51 -13.38
CA ASN A 462 17.94 9.82 -14.31
C ASN A 462 18.17 8.41 -13.76
N ASN A 463 17.71 7.39 -14.49
CA ASN A 463 18.25 6.04 -14.45
C ASN A 463 19.65 6.03 -15.12
N LEU A 464 20.41 7.12 -15.02
CA LEU A 464 21.85 6.99 -15.12
C LEU A 464 22.25 6.27 -13.84
N ASN A 465 22.98 5.18 -14.01
CA ASN A 465 23.88 4.62 -13.00
C ASN A 465 24.88 5.71 -12.58
N ILE A 466 24.43 6.78 -11.94
CA ILE A 466 25.28 7.64 -11.13
C ILE A 466 25.39 6.87 -9.83
N ALA A 467 26.09 5.73 -9.91
CA ALA A 467 26.62 5.08 -8.74
C ALA A 467 27.57 6.11 -8.13
N ALA A 468 27.46 6.27 -6.81
CA ALA A 468 28.52 6.92 -6.05
C ALA A 468 29.86 6.29 -6.46
N THR A 469 30.92 7.09 -6.49
CA THR A 469 32.25 6.55 -6.77
C THR A 469 32.52 5.43 -5.76
N ARG A 470 32.99 4.28 -6.25
CA ARG A 470 33.40 3.16 -5.40
C ARG A 470 34.35 3.70 -4.32
N PRO A 471 34.06 3.47 -3.02
CA PRO A 471 34.91 3.97 -1.96
C PRO A 471 36.29 3.31 -2.07
N ASP A 472 37.34 4.03 -1.65
CA ASP A 472 38.71 3.49 -1.62
C ASP A 472 39.12 3.28 -0.17
N VAL A 473 39.53 2.05 0.18
CA VAL A 473 39.93 1.69 1.54
C VAL A 473 41.45 1.58 1.58
N ASP A 474 42.12 2.48 2.31
CA ASP A 474 43.58 2.64 2.26
C ASP A 474 44.35 1.43 2.80
N GLN A 475 43.73 0.66 3.71
CA GLN A 475 44.28 -0.58 4.26
C GLN A 475 43.36 -1.75 3.93
N LYS A 476 43.58 -2.43 2.81
CA LYS A 476 42.75 -3.58 2.40
C LYS A 476 42.86 -4.80 3.32
N THR A 477 43.84 -4.79 4.22
CA THR A 477 44.05 -5.79 5.27
C THR A 477 44.28 -5.06 6.59
N ALA A 478 43.41 -5.25 7.58
CA ALA A 478 43.52 -4.67 8.92
C ALA A 478 43.69 -5.77 9.98
N SER A 479 44.44 -5.46 11.05
CA SER A 479 44.57 -6.33 12.23
C SER A 479 43.44 -6.04 13.23
N PRO A 480 42.91 -7.04 13.96
CA PRO A 480 41.81 -6.83 14.90
C PRO A 480 42.27 -6.02 16.11
N GLN A 481 43.57 -6.02 16.40
CA GLN A 481 44.17 -5.32 17.55
C GLN A 481 44.37 -3.82 17.32
N ASN A 482 44.29 -3.35 16.06
CA ASN A 482 44.37 -1.93 15.70
C ASN A 482 43.69 -1.73 14.33
N PRO A 483 42.34 -1.78 14.25
CA PRO A 483 41.62 -1.68 13.00
C PRO A 483 41.48 -0.20 12.59
N ASP A 484 42.60 0.52 12.55
CA ASP A 484 42.62 1.87 11.98
C ASP A 484 42.54 1.73 10.47
N TYR A 485 41.33 1.80 9.95
CA TYR A 485 41.10 1.93 8.51
C TYR A 485 40.48 3.28 8.19
N SER A 486 40.90 3.80 7.04
CA SER A 486 40.32 4.95 6.40
C SER A 486 39.61 4.49 5.14
N PHE A 487 38.35 4.89 4.97
CA PHE A 487 37.70 4.80 3.66
C PHE A 487 37.47 6.19 3.09
N HIS A 488 37.90 6.39 1.87
CA HIS A 488 37.70 7.59 1.07
C HIS A 488 36.40 7.45 0.27
N TRP A 489 35.57 8.49 0.27
CA TRP A 489 34.38 8.55 -0.56
C TRP A 489 34.30 9.87 -1.33
N ASP A 490 33.70 9.82 -2.52
CA ASP A 490 33.39 11.00 -3.31
C ASP A 490 32.09 10.79 -4.09
N VAL A 491 31.06 11.52 -3.69
CA VAL A 491 29.76 11.59 -4.37
C VAL A 491 29.53 12.96 -5.04
N SER A 492 30.58 13.76 -5.22
CA SER A 492 30.48 15.09 -5.84
C SER A 492 30.04 15.05 -7.31
N ASN A 493 30.17 13.89 -7.96
CA ASN A 493 29.63 13.62 -9.30
C ASN A 493 28.09 13.49 -9.32
N VAL A 494 27.44 13.34 -8.16
CA VAL A 494 25.98 13.26 -8.03
C VAL A 494 25.40 14.66 -7.87
N VAL A 495 24.83 15.20 -8.95
CA VAL A 495 24.21 16.53 -8.95
C VAL A 495 23.06 16.59 -7.94
N GLY A 496 23.15 17.53 -7.00
CA GLY A 496 22.17 17.75 -5.94
C GLY A 496 22.48 17.04 -4.61
N ALA A 497 23.53 16.21 -4.57
CA ALA A 497 24.03 15.67 -3.32
C ALA A 497 24.46 16.79 -2.37
N ARG A 498 24.02 16.71 -1.12
CA ARG A 498 24.48 17.58 -0.02
C ARG A 498 25.30 16.81 1.00
N ASP A 499 25.13 15.50 1.02
CA ASP A 499 25.78 14.60 1.95
C ASP A 499 25.97 13.20 1.33
N ALA A 500 26.53 12.27 2.09
CA ALA A 500 26.68 10.87 1.76
C ALA A 500 26.29 9.98 2.95
N ALA A 501 25.76 8.80 2.68
CA ALA A 501 25.56 7.73 3.65
C ALA A 501 26.50 6.55 3.35
N VAL A 502 26.88 5.80 4.37
CA VAL A 502 27.73 4.60 4.24
C VAL A 502 27.05 3.39 4.86
N GLU A 503 27.29 2.23 4.25
CA GLU A 503 26.84 0.94 4.72
C GLU A 503 27.98 -0.09 4.67
N ILE A 504 28.08 -0.91 5.71
CA ILE A 504 29.11 -1.94 5.88
C ILE A 504 28.43 -3.29 6.18
N THR A 505 28.82 -4.37 5.50
CA THR A 505 28.26 -5.71 5.76
C THR A 505 28.75 -6.32 7.07
N LYS A 506 28.07 -7.37 7.54
CA LYS A 506 28.60 -8.39 8.45
C LYS A 506 29.84 -9.07 7.83
N PRO A 507 30.73 -9.68 8.64
CA PRO A 507 31.86 -10.45 8.13
C PRO A 507 31.39 -11.57 7.19
N ASP A 508 32.07 -11.68 6.06
CA ASP A 508 31.86 -12.65 4.96
C ASP A 508 30.51 -12.59 4.25
N ALA A 509 29.58 -11.76 4.73
CA ALA A 509 28.31 -11.49 4.08
C ALA A 509 28.48 -10.70 2.78
N SER A 510 27.50 -10.83 1.89
CA SER A 510 27.36 -10.00 0.69
C SER A 510 26.12 -9.13 0.83
N PHE A 511 26.10 -7.96 0.19
CA PHE A 511 24.85 -7.21 0.07
C PHE A 511 23.84 -8.03 -0.76
N GLY A 512 22.65 -8.28 -0.21
CA GLY A 512 21.52 -8.92 -0.89
C GLY A 512 20.89 -8.01 -1.96
N ASN A 513 21.23 -6.72 -1.94
CA ASN A 513 20.79 -5.74 -2.93
C ASN A 513 21.97 -4.87 -3.44
N PRO A 514 23.01 -5.46 -4.06
CA PRO A 514 24.29 -4.80 -4.29
C PRO A 514 24.18 -3.45 -5.03
N ASN A 515 23.20 -3.30 -5.92
CA ASN A 515 22.91 -2.06 -6.68
C ASN A 515 21.53 -1.47 -6.36
N GLY A 516 20.99 -1.79 -5.18
CA GLY A 516 19.69 -1.28 -4.71
C GLY A 516 19.76 0.19 -4.31
N ARG A 517 18.59 0.76 -4.01
CA ARG A 517 18.48 2.06 -3.31
C ARG A 517 18.24 1.91 -1.82
N ALA A 518 17.62 0.80 -1.43
CA ALA A 518 17.31 0.52 -0.04
C ALA A 518 18.58 0.09 0.70
N ARG A 519 18.63 0.40 1.99
CA ARG A 519 19.56 -0.21 2.94
C ARG A 519 19.34 -1.73 2.98
N ASP A 520 20.41 -2.51 3.05
CA ASP A 520 20.38 -3.95 3.30
C ASP A 520 20.29 -4.23 4.79
N ARG A 521 19.06 -4.25 5.33
CA ARG A 521 18.84 -4.48 6.76
C ARG A 521 19.30 -5.86 7.25
N LEU A 522 19.39 -6.86 6.35
CA LEU A 522 19.72 -8.23 6.74
C LEU A 522 21.22 -8.42 6.91
N ASN A 523 21.99 -7.90 5.95
CA ASN A 523 23.44 -8.12 5.88
C ASN A 523 24.28 -6.94 6.34
N ALA A 524 23.71 -5.73 6.52
CA ALA A 524 24.46 -4.60 7.04
C ALA A 524 24.72 -4.75 8.55
N PHE A 525 25.99 -4.68 8.92
CA PHE A 525 26.44 -4.58 10.29
C PHE A 525 26.41 -3.13 10.80
N PHE A 526 26.86 -2.21 9.95
CA PHE A 526 26.92 -0.78 10.30
C PHE A 526 26.29 0.06 9.19
N PHE A 527 25.59 1.11 9.60
CA PHE A 527 24.97 2.07 8.69
C PHE A 527 25.04 3.46 9.33
N ASN A 528 25.62 4.41 8.62
CA ASN A 528 25.57 5.81 9.00
C ASN A 528 24.81 6.60 7.90
N PRO A 529 23.65 7.19 8.21
CA PRO A 529 22.82 7.91 7.24
C PRO A 529 23.39 9.25 6.78
N SER A 530 24.45 9.77 7.42
CA SER A 530 25.00 11.09 7.14
C SER A 530 26.49 11.17 7.52
N LEU A 531 27.34 11.50 6.54
CA LEU A 531 28.76 11.77 6.75
C LEU A 531 29.06 13.27 6.87
N GLY A 532 28.04 14.12 6.77
CA GLY A 532 28.09 15.59 6.82
C GLY A 532 28.75 16.26 5.61
N ARG A 533 29.13 15.51 4.57
CA ARG A 533 29.86 16.02 3.39
C ARG A 533 29.79 15.07 2.19
N ILE A 534 29.82 15.65 0.99
CA ILE A 534 29.76 14.92 -0.29
C ILE A 534 31.06 14.22 -0.69
N SER A 535 32.18 14.51 -0.03
CA SER A 535 33.44 13.79 -0.21
C SER A 535 34.31 13.93 1.03
N GLY A 536 35.18 12.95 1.26
CA GLY A 536 36.13 13.00 2.36
C GLY A 536 36.71 11.64 2.71
N THR A 537 37.39 11.60 3.85
CA THR A 537 37.98 10.40 4.44
C THR A 537 37.28 10.09 5.74
N TYR A 538 36.78 8.87 5.92
CA TYR A 538 36.16 8.43 7.14
C TYR A 538 37.22 7.63 7.84
N ASN A 539 37.86 8.27 8.81
CA ASN A 539 38.80 7.60 9.70
C ASN A 539 37.96 6.98 10.79
N SER A 540 38.01 5.67 10.89
CA SER A 540 37.28 4.98 11.94
C SER A 540 38.19 3.97 12.59
N SER A 541 38.43 4.19 13.87
CA SER A 541 38.78 3.14 14.80
C SER A 541 37.48 2.42 15.15
N ILE A 542 36.83 1.74 14.20
CA ILE A 542 35.67 0.92 14.59
C ILE A 542 36.22 -0.21 15.45
N ASN A 543 36.24 0.01 16.77
CA ASN A 543 36.47 -0.98 17.84
C ASN A 543 35.36 -2.05 17.87
N GLY A 544 34.73 -2.32 16.73
CA GLY A 544 33.45 -3.00 16.64
C GLY A 544 33.21 -3.66 15.29
N LEU A 545 34.21 -3.84 14.41
CA LEU A 545 34.02 -4.86 13.37
C LEU A 545 33.89 -6.20 14.10
N ALA A 546 32.82 -6.95 13.83
CA ALA A 546 32.35 -8.10 14.61
C ALA A 546 33.27 -9.34 14.59
N GLY A 547 34.55 -9.19 14.23
CA GLY A 547 35.53 -10.28 14.14
C GLY A 547 36.33 -10.27 12.83
N PRO A 548 37.22 -11.26 12.64
CA PRO A 548 37.89 -11.49 11.37
C PRO A 548 36.86 -11.80 10.26
N GLY A 549 37.22 -11.52 9.02
CA GLY A 549 36.40 -11.82 7.86
C GLY A 549 36.47 -10.74 6.80
N ARG A 550 35.71 -10.95 5.73
CA ARG A 550 35.59 -10.03 4.61
C ARG A 550 34.42 -9.07 4.82
N TYR A 551 34.70 -7.78 4.91
CA TYR A 551 33.69 -6.72 5.01
C TYR A 551 33.56 -6.01 3.67
N LEU A 552 32.33 -5.64 3.30
CA LEU A 552 32.03 -4.85 2.10
C LEU A 552 31.50 -3.47 2.48
N PHE A 553 32.07 -2.42 1.89
CA PHE A 553 31.75 -1.01 2.13
C PHE A 553 31.11 -0.40 0.89
N ARG A 554 29.99 0.29 1.05
CA ARG A 554 29.38 1.06 -0.05
C ARG A 554 28.84 2.39 0.43
N VAL A 555 28.77 3.35 -0.48
CA VAL A 555 28.28 4.71 -0.20
C VAL A 555 27.15 5.10 -1.15
N ILE A 556 26.28 6.01 -0.71
CA ILE A 556 25.21 6.59 -1.53
C ILE A 556 25.12 8.09 -1.25
N ALA A 557 24.77 8.88 -2.26
CA ALA A 557 24.55 10.30 -2.09
C ALA A 557 23.25 10.56 -1.32
N VAL A 558 23.22 11.65 -0.56
CA VAL A 558 22.06 12.08 0.23
C VAL A 558 21.69 13.52 -0.13
N SER A 559 20.40 13.76 -0.32
CA SER A 559 19.85 15.07 -0.68
C SER A 559 19.81 16.03 0.52
N ALA A 560 19.44 17.28 0.28
CA ALA A 560 19.20 18.26 1.35
C ALA A 560 18.08 17.85 2.32
N ASN A 561 17.16 16.98 1.87
CA ASN A 561 16.01 16.50 2.64
C ASN A 561 16.29 15.12 3.28
N SER A 562 17.55 14.69 3.33
CA SER A 562 17.95 13.38 3.84
C SER A 562 17.46 12.17 3.02
N ASP A 563 17.04 12.40 1.76
CA ASP A 563 16.67 11.31 0.84
C ASP A 563 17.89 10.72 0.14
N PHE A 564 17.92 9.39 -0.03
CA PHE A 564 18.96 8.73 -0.82
C PHE A 564 18.84 9.05 -2.32
N MET A 565 19.95 9.50 -2.91
CA MET A 565 20.07 9.89 -4.29
C MET A 565 20.91 8.87 -5.07
N GLY A 566 20.35 8.28 -6.13
CA GLY A 566 21.08 7.39 -7.03
C GLY A 566 20.96 5.91 -6.65
N GLN A 567 22.07 5.18 -6.79
CA GLN A 567 22.24 3.79 -6.34
C GLN A 567 23.45 3.75 -5.40
N TRP A 568 23.51 2.75 -4.54
CA TRP A 568 24.73 2.46 -3.80
C TRP A 568 25.91 2.26 -4.77
N SER A 569 27.10 2.70 -4.37
CA SER A 569 28.34 2.42 -5.09
C SER A 569 28.58 0.91 -5.20
N ASP A 570 29.40 0.50 -6.16
CA ASP A 570 30.03 -0.81 -6.08
C ASP A 570 30.76 -0.94 -4.74
N PRO A 571 30.69 -2.12 -4.07
CA PRO A 571 31.31 -2.28 -2.78
C PRO A 571 32.84 -2.38 -2.87
N GLU A 572 33.53 -1.79 -1.90
CA GLU A 572 34.96 -2.03 -1.64
C GLU A 572 35.12 -3.06 -0.53
N THR A 573 36.18 -3.87 -0.64
CA THR A 573 36.41 -4.99 0.27
C THR A 573 37.52 -4.65 1.25
N LEU A 574 37.25 -4.89 2.54
CA LEU A 574 38.24 -4.90 3.62
C LEU A 574 38.35 -6.33 4.16
N PHE A 575 39.57 -6.86 4.23
CA PHE A 575 39.83 -8.12 4.91
C PHE A 575 40.36 -7.84 6.31
N VAL A 576 39.69 -8.37 7.32
CA VAL A 576 40.18 -8.37 8.70
C VAL A 576 40.68 -9.77 8.98
N THR A 577 41.96 -9.94 9.29
CA THR A 577 42.55 -11.26 9.60
C THR A 577 42.80 -11.36 11.09
N ASP A 578 42.85 -12.57 11.66
CA ASP A 578 43.14 -12.77 13.10
C ASP A 578 44.56 -12.37 13.54
N GLY A 579 45.36 -11.76 12.65
CA GLY A 579 46.76 -11.43 12.91
C GLY A 579 47.67 -12.65 12.89
N GLU A 580 48.06 -13.13 11.70
CA GLU A 580 49.20 -14.04 11.57
C GLU A 580 50.51 -13.25 11.64
N GLY A 581 50.97 -12.99 12.86
CA GLY A 581 52.25 -12.36 13.17
C GLY A 581 53.07 -13.20 14.14
N SER A 582 53.47 -14.39 13.72
CA SER A 582 54.49 -15.21 14.38
C SER A 582 55.88 -14.59 14.21
N MET A 583 56.25 -13.70 15.14
CA MET A 583 57.64 -13.61 15.59
C MET A 583 57.75 -14.46 16.87
N PRO A 584 58.79 -15.30 17.04
CA PRO A 584 58.98 -16.05 18.28
C PRO A 584 59.09 -15.03 19.42
N TYR A 585 58.04 -14.95 20.24
CA TYR A 585 58.08 -14.18 21.47
C TYR A 585 59.24 -14.70 22.31
N PRO A 586 60.12 -13.83 22.84
CA PRO A 586 60.99 -14.22 23.94
C PRO A 586 60.10 -14.74 25.07
N GLU A 587 60.52 -15.83 25.72
CA GLU A 587 59.82 -16.43 26.85
C GLU A 587 59.25 -15.34 27.76
N PRO A 588 57.95 -15.38 28.09
CA PRO A 588 57.34 -14.37 28.93
C PRO A 588 58.05 -14.38 30.28
N GLY A 589 58.70 -13.27 30.59
CA GLY A 589 59.06 -12.95 31.97
C GLY A 589 57.78 -12.92 32.82
N PRO A 590 57.85 -13.30 34.10
CA PRO A 590 56.70 -13.72 34.90
C PRO A 590 55.60 -12.68 35.21
N ASP A 591 55.57 -11.48 34.61
CA ASP A 591 54.74 -10.36 35.11
C ASP A 591 53.93 -9.58 34.04
N GLY A 592 53.49 -10.18 32.93
CA GLY A 592 52.73 -9.47 31.88
C GLY A 592 51.53 -10.21 31.32
N GLY A 593 50.41 -10.22 32.05
CA GLY A 593 49.15 -10.85 31.61
C GLY A 593 48.40 -10.02 30.57
N THR A 594 48.22 -10.57 29.38
CA THR A 594 47.07 -10.24 28.51
C THR A 594 45.79 -10.60 29.25
N PRO A 595 44.76 -9.72 29.30
CA PRO A 595 43.49 -10.06 29.92
C PRO A 595 42.83 -11.15 29.07
N GLU A 596 42.93 -12.38 29.55
CA GLU A 596 42.19 -13.52 29.04
C GLU A 596 40.70 -13.21 29.24
N LEU A 597 39.91 -13.12 28.16
CA LEU A 597 38.44 -13.04 28.23
C LEU A 597 37.93 -14.36 28.82
N THR A 598 38.07 -14.55 30.13
CA THR A 598 37.91 -15.86 30.80
C THR A 598 36.53 -16.06 31.40
N GLU A 599 35.74 -15.00 31.55
CA GLU A 599 34.43 -15.11 32.17
C GLU A 599 33.31 -15.11 31.13
N VAL A 600 32.75 -16.30 30.91
CA VAL A 600 31.51 -16.50 30.15
C VAL A 600 30.34 -16.13 31.07
N PRO A 601 29.41 -15.27 30.65
CA PRO A 601 28.23 -14.96 31.45
C PRO A 601 27.37 -16.20 31.65
N GLN A 602 26.65 -16.25 32.77
CA GLN A 602 25.65 -17.30 32.97
C GLN A 602 24.56 -17.22 31.90
N SER A 603 24.02 -18.37 31.51
CA SER A 603 22.86 -18.44 30.62
C SER A 603 21.70 -17.63 31.19
N PRO A 604 20.98 -16.85 30.37
CA PRO A 604 19.87 -16.06 30.88
C PRO A 604 18.72 -16.98 31.31
N GLU A 605 18.09 -16.71 32.45
CA GLU A 605 16.96 -17.52 32.93
C GLU A 605 15.67 -17.15 32.18
N ILE A 606 14.96 -18.15 31.67
CA ILE A 606 13.68 -17.94 30.97
C ILE A 606 12.55 -18.38 31.90
N GLU A 607 11.63 -17.47 32.18
CA GLU A 607 10.41 -17.75 32.94
C GLU A 607 9.19 -17.49 32.07
N SER A 608 8.27 -18.44 32.00
CA SER A 608 6.98 -18.23 31.33
C SER A 608 6.15 -17.17 32.07
N SER A 609 5.41 -16.35 31.33
CA SER A 609 4.42 -15.41 31.85
C SER A 609 3.09 -15.58 31.13
N ASP A 610 2.02 -14.98 31.62
CA ASP A 610 0.68 -15.15 31.04
C ASP A 610 0.59 -14.62 29.59
N ASP A 611 1.37 -13.57 29.25
CA ASP A 611 1.36 -12.91 27.93
C ASP A 611 2.59 -13.24 27.06
N GLY A 612 3.46 -14.14 27.52
CA GLY A 612 4.71 -14.50 26.83
C GLY A 612 5.74 -15.12 27.74
N PHE A 613 6.95 -14.57 27.76
CA PHE A 613 8.01 -15.02 28.65
C PHE A 613 8.93 -13.88 29.03
N SER A 614 9.55 -14.00 30.19
CA SER A 614 10.54 -13.06 30.66
C SER A 614 11.91 -13.70 30.60
N VAL A 615 12.89 -12.96 30.11
CA VAL A 615 14.30 -13.36 30.11
C VAL A 615 15.05 -12.54 31.14
N LYS A 616 15.65 -13.20 32.13
CA LYS A 616 16.46 -12.57 33.17
C LYS A 616 17.93 -12.81 32.90
N TRP A 617 18.76 -11.81 33.15
CA TRP A 617 20.21 -11.94 33.07
C TRP A 617 20.88 -11.34 34.29
N ASP A 618 22.07 -11.84 34.59
CA ASP A 618 23.02 -11.23 35.52
C ASP A 618 24.44 -11.46 34.99
N VAL A 619 25.07 -10.38 34.58
CA VAL A 619 26.47 -10.30 34.15
C VAL A 619 27.30 -9.47 35.14
N GLY A 620 26.75 -9.14 36.31
CA GLY A 620 27.41 -8.30 37.32
C GLY A 620 28.67 -8.94 37.92
N THR A 621 28.91 -10.23 37.66
CA THR A 621 30.17 -10.90 38.02
C THR A 621 31.33 -10.53 37.11
N ILE A 622 31.06 -10.01 35.90
CA ILE A 622 32.07 -9.70 34.90
C ILE A 622 32.62 -8.30 35.12
N ASP A 623 33.93 -8.21 35.38
CA ASP A 623 34.61 -6.95 35.67
C ASP A 623 34.40 -5.91 34.54
N ASN A 624 34.02 -4.69 34.95
CA ASN A 624 33.73 -3.54 34.07
C ASN A 624 32.47 -3.64 33.21
N ALA A 625 31.65 -4.68 33.37
CA ALA A 625 30.34 -4.72 32.72
C ALA A 625 29.50 -3.53 33.17
N SER A 626 28.90 -2.82 32.20
CA SER A 626 27.89 -1.79 32.44
C SER A 626 26.56 -2.11 31.78
N GLY A 627 26.52 -3.14 30.93
CA GLY A 627 25.32 -3.56 30.22
C GLY A 627 25.47 -4.96 29.62
N VAL A 628 24.47 -5.35 28.82
CA VAL A 628 24.49 -6.59 28.02
C VAL A 628 24.09 -6.32 26.57
N ASN A 629 24.66 -7.09 25.65
CA ASN A 629 24.01 -7.35 24.37
C ASN A 629 23.15 -8.60 24.52
N PHE A 630 21.86 -8.47 24.24
CA PHE A 630 20.86 -9.53 24.29
C PHE A 630 20.50 -9.99 22.87
N GLU A 631 20.38 -11.30 22.66
CA GLU A 631 19.91 -11.88 21.40
C GLU A 631 18.85 -12.96 21.66
N LEU A 632 17.74 -12.88 20.94
CA LEU A 632 16.71 -13.92 20.84
C LEU A 632 16.58 -14.37 19.38
N ALA A 633 16.71 -15.67 19.13
CA ALA A 633 16.72 -16.21 17.77
C ALA A 633 15.91 -17.51 17.64
N ARG A 634 15.23 -17.71 16.50
CA ARG A 634 14.56 -18.97 16.14
C ARG A 634 15.56 -19.99 15.59
N LEU A 635 15.38 -21.24 15.96
CA LEU A 635 16.19 -22.36 15.51
C LEU A 635 15.47 -23.16 14.40
N SER A 636 16.23 -23.56 13.38
CA SER A 636 15.74 -24.29 12.19
C SER A 636 15.33 -25.75 12.43
N SER A 637 15.67 -26.34 13.58
CA SER A 637 15.47 -27.76 13.86
C SER A 637 14.91 -28.01 15.27
N GLU A 638 13.93 -28.92 15.34
CA GLU A 638 13.35 -29.39 16.59
C GLU A 638 14.31 -30.29 17.41
N ASP A 639 15.37 -30.83 16.80
CA ASP A 639 16.20 -31.93 17.36
C ASP A 639 17.43 -31.50 18.17
N GLY A 640 17.54 -30.23 18.59
CA GLY A 640 18.50 -29.80 19.61
C GLY A 640 19.88 -29.37 19.13
N GLY A 641 20.11 -29.38 17.82
CA GLY A 641 21.32 -28.84 17.19
C GLY A 641 21.04 -27.91 16.01
N GLY A 642 19.90 -27.22 16.01
CA GLY A 642 19.49 -26.36 14.90
C GLY A 642 20.40 -25.14 14.72
N GLU A 643 20.72 -24.83 13.46
CA GLU A 643 21.31 -23.53 13.12
C GLU A 643 20.28 -22.42 13.37
N VAL A 644 20.76 -21.23 13.76
CA VAL A 644 19.92 -20.02 13.87
C VAL A 644 19.30 -19.73 12.51
N GLU A 645 17.98 -19.82 12.44
CA GLU A 645 17.20 -19.53 11.24
C GLU A 645 16.97 -18.02 11.11
N GLU A 646 16.62 -17.37 12.22
CA GLU A 646 16.18 -15.98 12.25
C GLU A 646 16.49 -15.34 13.61
N VAL A 647 17.09 -14.15 13.62
CA VAL A 647 17.26 -13.34 14.85
C VAL A 647 16.08 -12.40 14.96
N ILE A 648 15.34 -12.49 16.07
CA ILE A 648 14.08 -11.79 16.29
C ILE A 648 14.33 -10.50 17.07
N ILE A 649 15.14 -10.59 18.13
CA ILE A 649 15.51 -9.46 18.98
C ILE A 649 17.03 -9.43 19.09
N SER A 650 17.60 -8.24 18.89
CA SER A 650 19.01 -7.95 19.16
C SER A 650 19.13 -6.55 19.72
N GLU A 651 19.39 -6.43 21.01
CA GLU A 651 19.35 -5.16 21.74
C GLU A 651 20.53 -5.01 22.69
N ALA A 652 21.04 -3.79 22.83
CA ALA A 652 21.98 -3.41 23.86
C ALA A 652 21.20 -2.82 25.05
N LEU A 653 21.42 -3.36 26.25
CA LEU A 653 20.71 -2.98 27.46
C LEU A 653 21.71 -2.45 28.49
N ASP A 654 21.49 -1.21 28.95
CA ASP A 654 22.36 -0.50 29.90
C ASP A 654 22.14 -0.98 31.35
N SER A 655 22.16 -2.29 31.57
CA SER A 655 22.10 -2.89 32.89
C SER A 655 22.85 -4.21 32.96
N THR A 656 23.69 -4.37 33.96
CA THR A 656 24.43 -5.62 34.23
C THR A 656 23.53 -6.74 34.73
N SER A 657 22.35 -6.43 35.24
CA SER A 657 21.34 -7.43 35.63
C SER A 657 19.96 -6.90 35.30
N GLY A 658 19.06 -7.73 34.83
CA GLY A 658 17.74 -7.25 34.45
C GLY A 658 16.77 -8.34 34.04
N ARG A 659 15.61 -7.89 33.60
CA ARG A 659 14.51 -8.71 33.08
C ARG A 659 13.95 -8.01 31.86
N LEU A 660 13.80 -8.76 30.77
CA LEU A 660 13.15 -8.33 29.54
C LEU A 660 11.89 -9.17 29.38
N GLU A 661 10.73 -8.51 29.35
CA GLU A 661 9.47 -9.16 29.02
C GLU A 661 9.37 -9.24 27.49
N VAL A 662 9.21 -10.45 26.96
CA VAL A 662 9.03 -10.70 25.53
C VAL A 662 7.60 -11.15 25.30
N ASP A 663 6.84 -10.32 24.58
CA ASP A 663 5.47 -10.60 24.16
C ASP A 663 5.45 -11.81 23.21
N SER A 664 4.57 -12.77 23.49
CA SER A 664 4.37 -13.93 22.63
C SER A 664 3.97 -13.56 21.19
N GLY A 665 3.33 -12.42 20.98
CA GLY A 665 2.97 -11.89 19.66
C GLY A 665 4.17 -11.51 18.79
N LEU A 666 5.36 -11.31 19.37
CA LEU A 666 6.62 -11.14 18.62
C LEU A 666 7.14 -12.45 18.04
N LEU A 667 6.67 -13.59 18.56
CA LEU A 667 7.02 -14.92 18.08
C LEU A 667 5.96 -15.38 17.07
N ASP A 668 6.17 -14.99 15.82
CA ASP A 668 5.24 -15.19 14.70
C ASP A 668 4.85 -16.65 14.44
N GLN A 669 5.65 -17.60 14.92
CA GLN A 669 5.48 -19.03 14.68
C GLN A 669 5.76 -19.87 15.94
N PRO A 670 5.04 -20.98 16.15
CA PRO A 670 5.47 -21.98 17.13
C PRO A 670 6.83 -22.55 16.71
N GLY A 671 7.71 -22.78 17.67
CA GLY A 671 9.07 -23.23 17.37
C GLY A 671 10.01 -23.19 18.57
N ARG A 672 11.28 -23.53 18.30
CA ARG A 672 12.36 -23.45 19.28
C ARG A 672 13.10 -22.14 19.14
N TYR A 673 13.26 -21.46 20.25
CA TYR A 673 13.95 -20.19 20.37
C TYR A 673 15.14 -20.33 21.31
N GLN A 674 16.21 -19.59 21.04
CA GLN A 674 17.35 -19.47 21.93
C GLN A 674 17.53 -18.02 22.37
N ALA A 675 17.76 -17.82 23.66
CA ALA A 675 18.14 -16.53 24.23
C ALA A 675 19.58 -16.61 24.77
N ARG A 676 20.40 -15.60 24.47
CA ARG A 676 21.78 -15.50 24.97
C ARG A 676 22.15 -14.05 25.25
N VAL A 677 23.12 -13.85 26.13
CA VAL A 677 23.63 -12.52 26.50
C VAL A 677 25.15 -12.47 26.42
N ALA A 678 25.71 -11.29 26.16
CA ALA A 678 27.14 -11.01 26.31
C ALA A 678 27.32 -9.71 27.08
N ALA A 679 28.26 -9.65 28.02
CA ALA A 679 28.54 -8.45 28.80
C ALA A 679 29.20 -7.38 27.93
N VAL A 680 28.85 -6.12 28.14
CA VAL A 680 29.46 -4.96 27.48
C VAL A 680 29.93 -3.90 28.46
N ASP A 681 30.97 -3.16 28.09
CA ASP A 681 31.45 -1.99 28.83
C ASP A 681 30.61 -0.74 28.55
N SER A 682 30.95 0.38 29.20
CA SER A 682 30.22 1.66 29.07
C SER A 682 30.31 2.30 27.68
N ALA A 683 31.18 1.78 26.80
CA ALA A 683 31.31 2.19 25.41
C ALA A 683 30.62 1.19 24.44
N GLY A 684 30.00 0.13 24.95
CA GLY A 684 29.33 -0.91 24.18
C GLY A 684 30.27 -2.00 23.63
N ASN A 685 31.55 -2.04 24.06
CA ASN A 685 32.48 -3.09 23.63
C ASN A 685 32.18 -4.38 24.40
N LEU A 686 32.26 -5.53 23.73
CA LEU A 686 32.09 -6.84 24.35
C LEU A 686 33.22 -7.11 25.36
N LEU A 687 32.84 -7.40 26.60
CA LEU A 687 33.74 -7.82 27.68
C LEU A 687 33.77 -9.32 27.90
N SER A 688 32.86 -10.06 27.25
CA SER A 688 32.75 -11.50 27.36
C SER A 688 32.38 -12.13 26.01
N SER A 689 32.59 -13.45 25.90
CA SER A 689 31.87 -14.21 24.89
C SER A 689 30.36 -14.25 25.21
N TRP A 690 29.56 -14.69 24.23
CA TRP A 690 28.15 -15.00 24.47
C TRP A 690 28.01 -16.11 25.52
N SER A 691 26.98 -16.01 26.37
CA SER A 691 26.57 -17.05 27.30
C SER A 691 26.14 -18.31 26.55
N GLU A 692 26.15 -19.45 27.24
CA GLU A 692 25.43 -20.64 26.76
C GLU A 692 23.94 -20.27 26.54
N PRO A 693 23.33 -20.69 25.42
CA PRO A 693 21.97 -20.30 25.08
C PRO A 693 20.94 -21.00 25.98
N SER A 694 19.95 -20.23 26.44
CA SER A 694 18.75 -20.79 27.06
C SER A 694 17.70 -21.06 26.00
N ILE A 695 17.16 -22.28 26.00
CA ILE A 695 16.19 -22.74 25.00
C ILE A 695 14.77 -22.54 25.52
N LEU A 696 13.94 -21.90 24.70
CA LEU A 696 12.50 -21.78 24.88
C LEU A 696 11.80 -22.56 23.77
N ASN A 697 10.88 -23.46 24.14
CA ASN A 697 10.01 -24.13 23.17
C ASN A 697 8.63 -23.47 23.26
N VAL A 698 8.20 -22.85 22.17
CA VAL A 698 6.86 -22.25 22.06
C VAL A 698 5.98 -23.20 21.28
N GLU A 699 5.11 -23.89 22.00
CA GLU A 699 4.12 -24.77 21.40
C GLU A 699 2.97 -23.96 20.82
N ARG A 700 2.39 -24.46 19.72
CA ARG A 700 1.17 -23.88 19.16
C ARG A 700 0.07 -24.05 20.19
N GLN A 701 -0.39 -22.96 20.81
CA GLN A 701 -1.56 -23.01 21.69
C GLN A 701 -2.75 -23.52 20.88
N GLY A 702 -3.03 -24.82 21.01
CA GLY A 702 -4.26 -25.41 20.53
C GLY A 702 -5.39 -24.91 21.42
N ASN A 703 -6.45 -24.37 20.83
CA ASN A 703 -7.71 -24.10 21.52
C ASN A 703 -8.26 -25.40 22.12
N SER A 704 -7.84 -25.74 23.32
CA SER A 704 -8.41 -26.80 24.15
C SER A 704 -8.18 -26.42 25.61
N ALA A 705 -9.27 -26.42 26.36
CA ALA A 705 -9.40 -25.89 27.70
C ALA A 705 -8.40 -26.49 28.72
N ARG A 706 -8.04 -25.65 29.71
CA ARG A 706 -7.59 -25.97 31.09
C ARG A 706 -7.28 -27.46 31.37
N ASP A 707 -6.00 -27.78 31.56
CA ASP A 707 -5.52 -28.43 32.79
C ASP A 707 -3.98 -28.60 32.85
N THR A 708 -3.42 -28.23 34.01
CA THR A 708 -2.15 -28.64 34.65
C THR A 708 -0.83 -28.77 33.85
N LEU A 709 0.11 -27.87 34.18
CA LEU A 709 1.56 -28.01 33.96
C LEU A 709 2.16 -29.09 34.88
N THR A 710 2.84 -30.06 34.28
CA THR A 710 3.90 -30.85 34.96
C THR A 710 5.15 -30.86 34.10
N SER A 711 6.22 -30.31 34.66
CA SER A 711 7.58 -30.43 34.15
C SER A 711 8.08 -31.87 34.31
N SER A 712 8.55 -32.49 33.23
CA SER A 712 9.38 -33.71 33.33
C SER A 712 10.54 -33.65 32.35
N SER A 713 11.74 -33.49 32.92
CA SER A 713 13.01 -33.84 32.31
C SER A 713 13.15 -35.37 32.34
N GLN A 714 13.33 -36.04 31.20
CA GLN A 714 14.19 -37.24 31.07
C GLN A 714 14.27 -37.80 29.63
N SER A 715 15.51 -37.90 29.17
CA SER A 715 16.20 -38.85 28.29
C SER A 715 15.39 -39.93 27.54
N GLN A 716 15.54 -40.01 26.21
CA GLN A 716 15.15 -41.17 25.40
C GLN A 716 16.37 -41.95 24.89
N GLU A 717 16.38 -43.24 25.22
CA GLU A 717 17.08 -44.31 24.49
C GLU A 717 16.15 -44.92 23.44
N THR A 718 16.74 -45.18 22.27
CA THR A 718 16.34 -45.98 21.11
C THR A 718 15.44 -47.21 21.36
N GLN A 719 14.45 -47.45 20.47
CA GLN A 719 14.39 -48.68 19.65
C GLN A 719 13.26 -48.71 18.61
N SER A 720 13.66 -49.21 17.45
CA SER A 720 12.98 -49.50 16.18
C SER A 720 12.06 -50.74 16.20
N ALA A 721 11.03 -50.77 15.33
CA ALA A 721 10.68 -51.97 14.54
C ALA A 721 9.67 -51.70 13.40
N GLN A 722 10.04 -52.22 12.22
CA GLN A 722 9.26 -52.36 10.98
C GLN A 722 8.11 -53.36 11.13
N THR A 723 7.02 -53.24 10.35
CA THR A 723 6.48 -54.38 9.58
C THR A 723 5.62 -53.95 8.38
N SER A 724 5.66 -54.80 7.37
CA SER A 724 5.28 -54.70 5.96
C SER A 724 3.82 -55.03 5.62
N VAL A 725 3.43 -54.57 4.42
CA VAL A 725 2.27 -54.94 3.57
C VAL A 725 2.23 -56.46 3.27
N PRO A 726 1.10 -57.04 2.77
CA PRO A 726 0.91 -57.09 1.30
C PRO A 726 -0.55 -57.00 0.78
N ALA A 727 -0.59 -56.82 -0.55
CA ALA A 727 -1.66 -56.60 -1.51
C ALA A 727 -2.85 -57.58 -1.56
N GLY A 728 -3.93 -57.12 -2.20
CA GLY A 728 -4.99 -57.93 -2.81
C GLY A 728 -5.76 -57.16 -3.88
N ASP A 729 -5.56 -57.56 -5.14
CA ASP A 729 -6.34 -57.21 -6.33
C ASP A 729 -7.80 -57.69 -6.23
N GLU A 730 -8.75 -56.99 -6.86
CA GLU A 730 -9.65 -57.59 -7.86
C GLU A 730 -10.51 -56.56 -8.62
N SER A 731 -10.73 -56.87 -9.89
CA SER A 731 -11.33 -56.04 -10.93
C SER A 731 -12.84 -56.24 -11.06
N ALA A 732 -13.52 -55.22 -11.63
CA ALA A 732 -14.37 -55.31 -12.82
C ALA A 732 -15.80 -54.72 -12.75
N SER A 733 -16.11 -54.02 -13.85
CA SER A 733 -17.38 -54.02 -14.59
C SER A 733 -18.25 -52.76 -14.55
N ALA A 734 -18.44 -52.24 -15.76
CA ALA A 734 -19.22 -51.08 -16.15
C ALA A 734 -20.72 -51.39 -16.30
N ALA A 735 -21.56 -50.35 -16.19
CA ALA A 735 -22.80 -50.25 -16.96
C ALA A 735 -23.27 -48.80 -17.08
N ALA A 736 -23.46 -48.36 -18.33
CA ALA A 736 -23.98 -47.06 -18.71
C ALA A 736 -25.49 -46.94 -18.46
N SER A 737 -25.98 -45.74 -18.15
CA SER A 737 -27.41 -45.39 -18.21
C SER A 737 -27.58 -43.96 -18.73
N LYS A 738 -28.41 -43.82 -19.77
CA LYS A 738 -28.84 -42.57 -20.43
C LYS A 738 -29.69 -41.69 -19.49
N PRO A 739 -29.73 -40.36 -19.64
CA PRO A 739 -30.62 -39.50 -18.87
C PRO A 739 -32.05 -39.51 -19.44
N ALA A 740 -33.03 -39.71 -18.55
CA ALA A 740 -34.45 -39.65 -18.83
C ALA A 740 -35.00 -38.22 -18.67
N GLN A 741 -36.06 -37.95 -19.41
CA GLN A 741 -36.72 -36.65 -19.59
C GLN A 741 -37.50 -36.16 -18.36
N ASN A 742 -37.61 -34.83 -18.28
CA ASN A 742 -38.51 -33.99 -17.47
C ASN A 742 -39.69 -34.72 -16.79
N GLY A 743 -39.50 -35.12 -15.54
CA GLY A 743 -40.58 -35.27 -14.57
C GLY A 743 -40.76 -33.95 -13.83
N GLN A 744 -41.89 -33.27 -14.03
CA GLN A 744 -42.25 -32.07 -13.26
C GLN A 744 -42.51 -32.52 -11.82
N GLN A 745 -41.54 -32.32 -10.94
CA GLN A 745 -41.62 -32.73 -9.54
C GLN A 745 -42.70 -31.89 -8.83
N ALA A 746 -43.67 -32.57 -8.18
CA ALA A 746 -44.75 -31.92 -7.48
C ALA A 746 -44.20 -30.94 -6.41
N ALA A 747 -44.87 -29.80 -6.24
CA ALA A 747 -44.48 -28.79 -5.26
C ALA A 747 -44.47 -29.40 -3.84
N PRO A 748 -43.41 -29.21 -3.05
CA PRO A 748 -43.32 -29.74 -1.70
C PRO A 748 -44.28 -28.99 -0.76
N SER A 749 -44.80 -29.65 0.27
CA SER A 749 -45.49 -28.98 1.37
C SER A 749 -44.46 -28.41 2.33
N GLY A 750 -44.39 -27.09 2.47
CA GLY A 750 -43.42 -26.41 3.32
C GLY A 750 -43.89 -25.01 3.73
N LYS A 751 -43.13 -24.37 4.64
CA LYS A 751 -43.42 -23.00 5.09
C LYS A 751 -43.22 -22.02 3.94
N GLY A 752 -44.18 -21.12 3.72
CA GLY A 752 -44.06 -20.05 2.73
C GLY A 752 -43.00 -19.02 3.13
N LEU A 753 -42.17 -18.62 2.18
CA LEU A 753 -41.22 -17.52 2.29
C LEU A 753 -41.50 -16.50 1.18
N GLU A 754 -41.10 -15.26 1.38
CA GLU A 754 -41.21 -14.17 0.42
C GLU A 754 -39.85 -13.47 0.28
N VAL A 755 -39.42 -13.20 -0.96
CA VAL A 755 -38.13 -12.56 -1.25
C VAL A 755 -38.13 -11.09 -0.82
N SER A 756 -37.13 -10.65 -0.04
CA SER A 756 -37.10 -9.32 0.58
C SER A 756 -36.51 -8.21 -0.32
N SER A 757 -35.71 -8.57 -1.33
CA SER A 757 -35.00 -7.65 -2.24
C SER A 757 -35.03 -8.08 -3.71
N ASN A 758 -34.92 -7.12 -4.62
CA ASN A 758 -34.82 -7.41 -6.07
C ASN A 758 -33.46 -8.02 -6.41
N ASN A 759 -33.44 -8.83 -7.48
CA ASN A 759 -32.26 -9.55 -7.98
C ASN A 759 -31.61 -10.43 -6.90
N THR A 760 -32.43 -11.07 -6.07
CA THR A 760 -31.97 -12.03 -5.06
C THR A 760 -31.56 -13.33 -5.75
N PRO A 761 -30.27 -13.73 -5.70
CA PRO A 761 -29.81 -14.92 -6.39
C PRO A 761 -30.32 -16.20 -5.72
N LEU A 762 -30.77 -17.14 -6.55
CA LEU A 762 -31.08 -18.52 -6.17
C LEU A 762 -29.97 -19.43 -6.72
N TYR A 763 -29.26 -20.12 -5.83
CA TYR A 763 -28.08 -20.90 -6.17
C TYR A 763 -28.36 -22.40 -6.28
N GLU A 764 -27.57 -23.13 -7.07
CA GLU A 764 -27.66 -24.60 -7.15
C GLU A 764 -27.21 -25.31 -5.85
N GLN A 765 -26.21 -24.77 -5.16
CA GLN A 765 -25.64 -25.27 -3.91
C GLN A 765 -25.62 -24.19 -2.82
N ASN A 766 -25.46 -24.59 -1.54
CA ASN A 766 -25.45 -23.71 -0.38
C ASN A 766 -24.14 -22.92 -0.20
N ASN A 767 -23.64 -22.30 -1.28
CA ASN A 767 -22.48 -21.41 -1.24
C ASN A 767 -22.61 -20.32 -2.34
N PRO A 768 -22.07 -19.10 -2.13
CA PRO A 768 -22.28 -17.98 -3.05
C PRO A 768 -21.45 -18.10 -4.34
N SER A 769 -20.47 -19.01 -4.36
CA SER A 769 -19.66 -19.34 -5.55
C SER A 769 -20.36 -20.32 -6.49
N SER A 770 -21.50 -20.89 -6.08
CA SER A 770 -22.31 -21.81 -6.87
C SER A 770 -22.95 -21.09 -8.06
N HIS A 771 -23.31 -21.85 -9.09
CA HIS A 771 -24.08 -21.31 -10.21
C HIS A 771 -25.43 -20.77 -9.73
N GLU A 772 -25.75 -19.52 -10.11
CA GLU A 772 -27.07 -18.92 -9.92
C GLU A 772 -28.03 -19.50 -10.97
N ILE A 773 -29.06 -20.19 -10.50
CA ILE A 773 -30.05 -20.90 -11.34
C ILE A 773 -31.29 -20.05 -11.63
N ALA A 774 -31.50 -18.97 -10.88
CA ALA A 774 -32.51 -17.93 -11.09
C ALA A 774 -32.16 -16.65 -10.31
N SER A 775 -32.61 -15.49 -10.79
CA SER A 775 -32.54 -14.22 -10.08
C SER A 775 -33.95 -13.78 -9.71
N LEU A 776 -34.22 -13.72 -8.41
CA LEU A 776 -35.56 -13.53 -7.86
C LEU A 776 -35.87 -12.05 -7.63
N GLN A 777 -37.14 -11.67 -7.79
CA GLN A 777 -37.61 -10.31 -7.54
C GLN A 777 -38.25 -10.19 -6.15
N LYS A 778 -38.24 -8.98 -5.58
CA LYS A 778 -38.88 -8.72 -4.28
C LYS A 778 -40.36 -9.10 -4.36
N GLY A 779 -40.84 -9.81 -3.34
CA GLY A 779 -42.22 -10.27 -3.23
C GLY A 779 -42.50 -11.64 -3.87
N GLU A 780 -41.52 -12.25 -4.55
CA GLU A 780 -41.71 -13.59 -5.08
C GLU A 780 -41.82 -14.63 -3.95
N LYS A 781 -42.80 -15.54 -4.10
CA LYS A 781 -43.07 -16.59 -3.10
C LYS A 781 -42.17 -17.79 -3.33
N LEU A 782 -41.65 -18.31 -2.23
CA LEU A 782 -40.80 -19.49 -2.14
C LEU A 782 -41.40 -20.46 -1.11
N ILE A 783 -41.09 -21.75 -1.23
CA ILE A 783 -41.47 -22.76 -0.25
C ILE A 783 -40.20 -23.31 0.39
N LEU A 784 -40.04 -23.14 1.71
CA LEU A 784 -38.91 -23.68 2.45
C LEU A 784 -38.94 -25.20 2.45
N VAL A 785 -37.83 -25.82 2.01
CA VAL A 785 -37.64 -27.28 1.97
C VAL A 785 -36.77 -27.73 3.14
N VAL A 786 -35.58 -27.13 3.29
CA VAL A 786 -34.66 -27.42 4.42
C VAL A 786 -33.79 -26.21 4.73
N THR A 787 -33.36 -26.07 5.98
CA THR A 787 -32.41 -25.04 6.42
C THR A 787 -31.08 -25.67 6.77
N ASN A 788 -29.97 -25.05 6.31
CA ASN A 788 -28.61 -25.43 6.67
C ASN A 788 -27.82 -24.15 7.00
N GLY A 789 -27.71 -23.82 8.28
CA GLY A 789 -27.12 -22.56 8.75
C GLY A 789 -27.85 -21.35 8.16
N LEU A 790 -27.09 -20.44 7.53
CA LEU A 790 -27.62 -19.23 6.85
C LEU A 790 -28.27 -19.51 5.49
N TRP A 791 -28.31 -20.76 5.06
CA TRP A 791 -28.85 -21.13 3.76
C TRP A 791 -30.20 -21.83 3.89
N HIS A 792 -31.16 -21.37 3.09
CA HIS A 792 -32.46 -22.00 2.93
C HIS A 792 -32.52 -22.68 1.57
N ASN A 793 -32.67 -24.01 1.57
CA ASN A 793 -33.07 -24.70 0.36
C ASN A 793 -34.57 -24.48 0.17
N VAL A 794 -34.92 -23.91 -0.97
CA VAL A 794 -36.28 -23.47 -1.30
C VAL A 794 -36.71 -24.04 -2.64
N TYR A 795 -38.01 -24.29 -2.77
CA TYR A 795 -38.65 -24.53 -4.04
C TYR A 795 -39.25 -23.21 -4.55
N TYR A 796 -38.85 -22.81 -5.76
CA TYR A 796 -39.36 -21.61 -6.44
C TYR A 796 -40.49 -22.00 -7.40
N PRO A 797 -41.77 -21.75 -7.05
CA PRO A 797 -42.92 -22.29 -7.79
C PRO A 797 -43.03 -21.78 -9.23
N MET A 798 -42.68 -20.51 -9.47
CA MET A 798 -42.73 -19.94 -10.82
C MET A 798 -41.68 -20.54 -11.76
N GLY A 799 -40.50 -20.87 -11.24
CA GLY A 799 -39.43 -21.51 -12.01
C GLY A 799 -39.51 -23.04 -12.05
N GLY A 800 -40.27 -23.66 -11.14
CA GLY A 800 -40.30 -25.12 -10.97
C GLY A 800 -38.94 -25.71 -10.56
N LYS A 801 -38.10 -24.93 -9.85
CA LYS A 801 -36.73 -25.29 -9.49
C LYS A 801 -36.54 -25.33 -7.98
N TYR A 802 -35.64 -26.21 -7.54
CA TYR A 802 -35.06 -26.18 -6.20
C TYR A 802 -33.73 -25.44 -6.23
N GLY A 803 -33.47 -24.64 -5.20
CA GLY A 803 -32.19 -23.95 -5.06
C GLY A 803 -31.97 -23.45 -3.64
N TRP A 804 -30.85 -22.81 -3.41
CA TRP A 804 -30.43 -22.27 -2.13
C TRP A 804 -30.45 -20.75 -2.18
N VAL A 805 -31.07 -20.13 -1.17
CA VAL A 805 -31.10 -18.68 -0.98
C VAL A 805 -30.59 -18.39 0.44
N LEU A 806 -29.94 -17.25 0.62
CA LEU A 806 -29.51 -16.81 1.95
C LEU A 806 -30.72 -16.38 2.78
N SER A 807 -30.76 -16.78 4.06
CA SER A 807 -31.90 -16.60 4.94
C SER A 807 -32.30 -15.13 5.14
N PHE A 808 -31.35 -14.19 5.09
CA PHE A 808 -31.61 -12.76 5.21
C PHE A 808 -32.21 -12.12 3.94
N ASN A 809 -32.21 -12.82 2.80
CA ASN A 809 -32.83 -12.35 1.57
C ASN A 809 -34.31 -12.76 1.44
N VAL A 810 -34.85 -13.43 2.46
CA VAL A 810 -36.23 -13.93 2.47
C VAL A 810 -36.85 -13.70 3.85
N ILE A 811 -38.16 -13.45 3.87
CA ILE A 811 -38.96 -13.31 5.09
C ILE A 811 -40.03 -14.39 5.10
N ALA A 812 -40.57 -14.74 6.27
CA ALA A 812 -41.71 -15.66 6.32
C ALA A 812 -42.92 -15.00 5.62
N SER A 813 -43.55 -15.72 4.68
CA SER A 813 -44.84 -15.32 4.13
C SER A 813 -45.89 -15.73 5.16
N ASP A 814 -46.60 -14.74 5.69
CA ASP A 814 -47.82 -14.96 6.47
C ASP A 814 -48.93 -15.63 5.62
#